data_AF-A0A0R3SVC0-F1
#
_entry.id   AF-A0A0R3SVC0-F1
#
_cell.length_a   1.000
_cell.length_b   1.000
_cell.length_c   1.000
_cell.angle_alpha   90.00
_cell.angle_beta   90.00
_cell.angle_gamma   90.00
#
_symmetry.space_group_name_H-M   'P 1'
#
loop_
_entity.id
_entity.type
_entity.pdbx_description
1 polymer ?
#
loop_
_entity_poly.entity_id
_entity_poly.type
_entity_poly.pdbx_seq_one_letter_code
_entity_poly.pdbx_strand_id
1 'polypeptide(L)'
;MPPLTKIIIFLLYLTQSANAIKLEKKLYDELLSPKRYNKLIRPRASGDGPTIVYLGLRLSQFINVDERKEVMRTLVWLEQEWQEPLLSWVPKEYGNIQSIHIPAEELWRPDIVLYNNVNGKYKITTMTRAEVFFNGTVRWMPPALYLSACRIDMEYFPYDEQTCSMRFGSWTYDGSKVELRHHLQKFVPELHRPIYIDYAADLHDFESTIEYDIIYLSAICSNNFYQHSVHPYPEITFKLRMHRRYTFYTFNLLFPCVGIAILAVMTFILPPDCREKIALTINTFLALTLFFLLLISETAPPTSLAVPLMGKYLLFTIVLITSSIFWTVVVLNVHFRSVKTHSTPNWWSVIDHSGIDVIKNRWIMNKNGLMNYKSEGLLSSAKEEKNNSLAYQITRQLVEQCSDETQLRIRNKLHQVADGSNFIEKQLNVIKMESNEASRLYDVLMNQQGYNKILRPVANANDTLTVFFGLGLLQLIDLDEVNQILTTNVWVELEWTDSKLVWEPEDFGGVTALFIPSELLWLPDLLLYNNADGNYVIDIMTKAIIYYNGTIRWTPPAIFKSSCPINVQYFPYDIQECFMKFGSWTYNGHQVSLKHITQKRIPEHEGNVHIDHAIDLKDFYPSVEFELLEVSAIRRAEYYTCCADPFIDVTFKLALRRKTLFYTINLIIPCVGIAFLTILVFYLPSQSGGKIALSINVLLGLTVSHFYQINSNK
;
A
#
# COMPACT_ATOMS: atom_id res chain seq x y z
N MET A 1 -59.40 -16.34 25.43
CA MET A 1 -59.13 -14.97 25.92
C MET A 1 -60.06 -13.99 25.23
N PRO A 2 -60.84 -13.18 25.95
CA PRO A 2 -61.83 -12.28 25.35
C PRO A 2 -61.17 -11.13 24.56
N PRO A 3 -61.87 -10.55 23.56
CA PRO A 3 -61.33 -9.51 22.67
C PRO A 3 -60.96 -8.20 23.39
N LEU A 4 -61.61 -7.88 24.52
CA LEU A 4 -61.26 -6.72 25.35
C LEU A 4 -59.83 -6.79 25.92
N THR A 5 -59.39 -7.97 26.34
CA THR A 5 -58.02 -8.17 26.89
C THR A 5 -56.96 -7.89 25.83
N LYS A 6 -57.20 -8.22 24.56
CA LYS A 6 -56.25 -7.94 23.47
C LYS A 6 -56.15 -6.44 23.16
N ILE A 7 -57.27 -5.71 23.24
CA ILE A 7 -57.31 -4.25 23.03
C ILE A 7 -56.62 -3.50 24.17
N ILE A 8 -56.85 -3.91 25.43
CA ILE A 8 -56.19 -3.32 26.60
C ILE A 8 -54.69 -3.58 26.57
N ILE A 9 -54.27 -4.80 26.23
CA ILE A 9 -52.84 -5.14 26.06
C ILE A 9 -52.23 -4.30 24.94
N PHE A 10 -52.90 -4.14 23.79
CA PHE A 10 -52.41 -3.33 22.68
C PHE A 10 -52.28 -1.84 23.02
N LEU A 11 -53.24 -1.27 23.77
CA LEU A 11 -53.18 0.11 24.26
C LEU A 11 -52.08 0.30 25.33
N LEU A 12 -51.87 -0.70 26.20
CA LEU A 12 -50.75 -0.72 27.16
C LEU A 12 -49.39 -0.78 26.43
N TYR A 13 -49.27 -1.58 25.36
CA TYR A 13 -48.05 -1.61 24.54
C TYR A 13 -47.79 -0.28 23.81
N LEU A 14 -48.82 0.39 23.29
CA LEU A 14 -48.70 1.70 22.63
C LEU A 14 -48.32 2.83 23.60
N THR A 15 -48.84 2.80 24.83
CA THR A 15 -48.48 3.78 25.86
C THR A 15 -47.07 3.55 26.41
N GLN A 16 -46.64 2.30 26.52
CA GLN A 16 -45.29 1.94 26.97
C GLN A 16 -44.21 2.29 25.93
N SER A 17 -44.49 2.09 24.64
CA SER A 17 -43.57 2.46 23.54
C SER A 17 -43.44 3.98 23.36
N ALA A 18 -44.54 4.73 23.48
CA ALA A 18 -44.50 6.20 23.43
C ALA A 18 -43.69 6.82 24.59
N ASN A 19 -43.74 6.20 25.78
CA ASN A 19 -42.95 6.64 26.94
C ASN A 19 -41.46 6.33 26.77
N ALA A 20 -41.10 5.20 26.17
CA ALA A 20 -39.70 4.82 25.91
C ALA A 20 -39.02 5.81 24.95
N ILE A 21 -39.67 6.17 23.84
CA ILE A 21 -39.14 7.14 22.85
C ILE A 21 -38.95 8.52 23.49
N LYS A 22 -39.87 8.94 24.36
CA LYS A 22 -39.78 10.24 25.06
C LYS A 22 -38.61 10.27 26.05
N LEU A 23 -38.35 9.17 26.74
CA LEU A 23 -37.22 9.04 27.67
C LEU A 23 -35.88 8.98 26.93
N GLU A 24 -35.81 8.24 25.82
CA GLU A 24 -34.61 8.17 24.98
C GLU A 24 -34.26 9.53 24.38
N LYS A 25 -35.24 10.27 23.87
CA LYS A 25 -35.03 11.64 23.39
C LYS A 25 -34.55 12.57 24.50
N LYS A 26 -35.15 12.50 25.69
CA LYS A 26 -34.71 13.30 26.84
C LYS A 26 -33.26 13.00 27.20
N LEU A 27 -32.87 11.73 27.20
CA LEU A 27 -31.49 11.30 27.45
C LEU A 27 -30.54 11.89 26.39
N TYR A 28 -30.89 11.77 25.10
CA TYR A 28 -30.12 12.32 23.99
C TYR A 28 -29.85 13.83 24.14
N ASP A 29 -30.92 14.60 24.35
CA ASP A 29 -30.85 16.07 24.46
C ASP A 29 -30.03 16.52 25.69
N GLU A 30 -30.07 15.75 26.78
CA GLU A 30 -29.33 16.04 28.00
C GLU A 30 -27.82 15.74 27.86
N LEU A 31 -27.49 14.58 27.27
CA LEU A 31 -26.10 14.15 27.07
C LEU A 31 -25.35 15.07 26.10
N LEU A 32 -25.98 15.46 25.00
CA LEU A 32 -25.37 16.29 23.95
C LEU A 32 -25.64 17.80 24.12
N SER A 33 -26.10 18.21 25.30
CA SER A 33 -26.33 19.62 25.57
C SER A 33 -25.02 20.43 25.43
N PRO A 34 -25.01 21.61 24.77
CA PRO A 34 -23.79 22.40 24.53
C PRO A 34 -23.05 22.82 25.79
N LYS A 35 -23.76 22.87 26.93
CA LYS A 35 -23.18 23.18 28.24
C LYS A 35 -22.41 22.01 28.86
N ARG A 36 -22.69 20.78 28.41
CA ARG A 36 -22.14 19.55 28.98
C ARG A 36 -21.11 18.90 28.07
N TYR A 37 -21.32 18.94 26.75
CA TYR A 37 -20.52 18.19 25.80
C TYR A 37 -20.02 19.06 24.65
N ASN A 38 -18.70 19.01 24.45
CA ASN A 38 -18.04 19.65 23.31
C ASN A 38 -17.21 18.61 22.54
N LYS A 39 -17.69 18.26 21.34
CA LYS A 39 -17.10 17.23 20.48
C LYS A 39 -15.68 17.52 19.98
N LEU A 40 -15.19 18.75 20.09
CA LEU A 40 -13.83 19.10 19.67
C LEU A 40 -12.78 18.65 20.70
N ILE A 41 -13.20 18.41 21.93
CA ILE A 41 -12.32 18.17 23.06
C ILE A 41 -12.21 16.69 23.33
N ARG A 42 -10.97 16.25 23.55
CA ARG A 42 -10.65 14.86 23.85
C ARG A 42 -11.24 14.46 25.21
N PRO A 43 -11.94 13.31 25.30
CA PRO A 43 -12.36 12.74 26.57
C PRO A 43 -11.17 12.44 27.47
N ARG A 44 -11.21 12.94 28.70
CA ARG A 44 -10.17 12.69 29.71
C ARG A 44 -10.80 11.97 30.91
N ALA A 45 -10.21 10.86 31.33
CA ALA A 45 -10.53 10.23 32.62
C ALA A 45 -9.47 10.67 33.63
N SER A 46 -9.90 11.23 34.76
CA SER A 46 -9.16 11.68 35.97
C SER A 46 -7.63 11.53 35.89
N GLY A 47 -6.92 12.65 35.71
CA GLY A 47 -5.44 12.71 35.58
C GLY A 47 -4.95 13.01 34.15
N ASP A 48 -3.68 13.40 33.98
CA ASP A 48 -3.02 13.66 32.67
C ASP A 48 -2.70 12.40 31.86
N GLY A 49 -3.62 11.43 31.89
CA GLY A 49 -3.51 10.18 31.15
C GLY A 49 -3.98 10.30 29.69
N PRO A 50 -3.44 9.45 28.80
CA PRO A 50 -3.91 9.33 27.43
C PRO A 50 -5.31 8.71 27.36
N THR A 51 -6.09 9.08 26.35
CA THR A 51 -7.33 8.38 26.00
C THR A 51 -6.95 7.08 25.31
N ILE A 52 -7.34 5.95 25.89
CA ILE A 52 -7.09 4.64 25.29
C ILE A 52 -8.15 4.39 24.23
N VAL A 53 -7.72 4.15 23.00
CA VAL A 53 -8.56 3.79 21.87
C VAL A 53 -8.22 2.36 21.46
N TYR A 54 -9.20 1.47 21.59
CA TYR A 54 -9.09 0.10 21.10
C TYR A 54 -9.44 0.04 19.63
N LEU A 55 -8.49 -0.40 18.82
CA LEU A 55 -8.63 -0.57 17.38
C LEU A 55 -8.73 -2.05 17.03
N GLY A 56 -9.71 -2.40 16.23
CA GLY A 56 -9.90 -3.71 15.62
C GLY A 56 -10.10 -3.54 14.12
N LEU A 57 -9.76 -4.57 13.36
CA LEU A 57 -9.93 -4.57 11.92
C LEU A 57 -10.71 -5.82 11.52
N ARG A 58 -11.86 -5.64 10.87
CA ARG A 58 -12.59 -6.76 10.26
C ARG A 58 -12.56 -6.59 8.74
N LEU A 59 -11.90 -7.52 8.07
CA LEU A 59 -11.82 -7.51 6.61
C LEU A 59 -13.16 -7.93 6.02
N SER A 60 -13.81 -7.04 5.28
CA SER A 60 -15.09 -7.34 4.61
C SER A 60 -14.86 -8.00 3.26
N GLN A 61 -13.99 -7.39 2.45
CA GLN A 61 -13.67 -7.88 1.11
C GLN A 61 -12.24 -7.45 0.75
N PHE A 62 -11.47 -8.38 0.21
CA PHE A 62 -10.27 -8.05 -0.56
C PHE A 62 -10.68 -7.86 -2.02
N ILE A 63 -10.38 -6.71 -2.60
CA ILE A 63 -10.85 -6.39 -3.96
C ILE A 63 -9.80 -6.86 -4.97
N ASN A 64 -8.60 -6.30 -4.88
CA ASN A 64 -7.44 -6.69 -5.69
C ASN A 64 -6.17 -6.03 -5.18
N VAL A 65 -5.06 -6.45 -5.77
CA VAL A 65 -3.76 -5.77 -5.73
C VAL A 65 -3.44 -5.34 -7.15
N ASP A 66 -2.95 -4.12 -7.29
CA ASP A 66 -2.43 -3.56 -8.53
C ASP A 66 -0.91 -3.64 -8.46
N GLU A 67 -0.31 -4.67 -9.09
CA GLU A 67 1.13 -4.91 -9.00
C GLU A 67 1.95 -3.82 -9.72
N ARG A 68 1.37 -3.15 -10.73
CA ARG A 68 2.01 -2.02 -11.44
C ARG A 68 2.06 -0.76 -10.60
N LYS A 69 0.97 -0.45 -9.90
CA LYS A 69 0.88 0.75 -9.05
C LYS A 69 1.33 0.51 -7.61
N GLU A 70 1.62 -0.74 -7.24
CA GLU A 70 1.95 -1.17 -5.88
C GLU A 70 0.86 -0.77 -4.86
N VAL A 71 -0.40 -0.98 -5.22
CA VAL A 71 -1.57 -0.61 -4.40
C VAL A 71 -2.45 -1.81 -4.10
N MET A 72 -2.72 -2.04 -2.82
CA MET A 72 -3.72 -3.01 -2.35
C MET A 72 -5.05 -2.30 -2.08
N ARG A 73 -6.16 -2.86 -2.59
CA ARG A 73 -7.52 -2.34 -2.36
C ARG A 73 -8.32 -3.29 -1.47
N THR A 74 -8.77 -2.77 -0.33
CA THR A 74 -9.51 -3.55 0.68
C THR A 74 -10.72 -2.79 1.21
N LEU A 75 -11.84 -3.48 1.34
CA LEU A 75 -13.02 -3.00 2.08
C LEU A 75 -12.97 -3.56 3.50
N VAL A 76 -12.96 -2.67 4.48
CA VAL A 76 -12.69 -3.00 5.87
C VAL A 76 -13.69 -2.31 6.78
N TRP A 77 -14.14 -3.00 7.83
CA TRP A 77 -14.83 -2.40 8.98
C TRP A 77 -13.77 -2.07 10.03
N LEU A 78 -13.58 -0.77 10.30
CA LEU A 78 -12.61 -0.31 11.28
C LEU A 78 -13.29 -0.19 12.65
N GLU A 79 -13.05 -1.14 13.55
CA GLU A 79 -13.67 -1.16 14.86
C GLU A 79 -12.91 -0.27 15.83
N GLN A 80 -13.57 0.77 16.33
CA GLN A 80 -13.01 1.72 17.29
C GLN A 80 -13.85 1.68 18.56
N GLU A 81 -13.18 1.53 19.70
CA GLU A 81 -13.83 1.60 21.01
C GLU A 81 -13.01 2.47 21.96
N TRP A 82 -13.65 3.45 22.59
CA TRP A 82 -13.02 4.33 23.58
C TRP A 82 -13.98 4.63 24.72
N GLN A 83 -13.44 5.20 25.79
CA GLN A 83 -14.21 5.60 26.96
C GLN A 83 -14.47 7.11 26.94
N GLU A 84 -15.73 7.49 27.08
CA GLU A 84 -16.21 8.87 27.16
C GLU A 84 -17.03 9.05 28.46
N PRO A 85 -16.38 9.49 29.54
CA PRO A 85 -17.04 9.64 30.84
C PRO A 85 -18.21 10.62 30.84
N LEU A 86 -18.17 11.68 30.00
CA LEU A 86 -19.23 12.69 29.97
C LEU A 86 -20.56 12.16 29.43
N LEU A 87 -20.49 11.10 28.61
CA LEU A 87 -21.64 10.42 28.02
C LEU A 87 -22.14 9.24 28.88
N SER A 88 -21.77 9.16 30.15
CA SER A 88 -22.32 8.16 31.08
C SER A 88 -23.66 8.60 31.69
N TRP A 89 -24.53 7.62 31.96
CA TRP A 89 -25.81 7.82 32.65
C TRP A 89 -26.20 6.60 33.49
N VAL A 90 -27.18 6.78 34.38
CA VAL A 90 -27.73 5.70 35.20
C VAL A 90 -28.97 5.12 34.49
N PRO A 91 -28.96 3.84 34.05
CA PRO A 91 -30.07 3.27 33.29
C PRO A 91 -31.43 3.37 33.97
N LYS A 92 -31.47 3.24 35.31
CA LYS A 92 -32.70 3.25 36.10
C LYS A 92 -33.53 4.54 35.94
N GLU A 93 -32.88 5.67 35.66
CA GLU A 93 -33.53 6.98 35.53
C GLU A 93 -34.18 7.19 34.15
N TYR A 94 -33.72 6.43 33.15
CA TYR A 94 -34.15 6.58 31.75
C TYR A 94 -34.83 5.31 31.23
N GLY A 95 -35.54 4.58 32.08
CA GLY A 95 -36.31 3.40 31.65
C GLY A 95 -35.46 2.16 31.34
N ASN A 96 -34.31 2.00 32.01
CA ASN A 96 -33.33 0.92 31.84
C ASN A 96 -32.69 0.85 30.44
N ILE A 97 -32.59 1.99 29.74
CA ILE A 97 -31.84 2.09 28.48
C ILE A 97 -30.35 1.83 28.75
N GLN A 98 -29.79 0.81 28.10
CA GLN A 98 -28.40 0.38 28.25
C GLN A 98 -27.47 0.95 27.18
N SER A 99 -27.96 1.16 25.96
CA SER A 99 -27.21 1.81 24.89
C SER A 99 -28.13 2.65 24.01
N ILE A 100 -27.55 3.66 23.37
CA ILE A 100 -28.21 4.55 22.40
C ILE A 100 -27.32 4.73 21.16
N HIS A 101 -27.93 5.02 20.01
CA HIS A 101 -27.21 5.19 18.74
C HIS A 101 -27.15 6.67 18.33
N ILE A 102 -25.97 7.27 18.47
CA ILE A 102 -25.72 8.68 18.18
C ILE A 102 -24.95 8.81 16.87
N PRO A 103 -25.26 9.79 16.00
CA PRO A 103 -24.44 10.07 14.82
C PRO A 103 -22.98 10.38 15.23
N ALA A 104 -22.00 9.73 14.59
CA ALA A 104 -20.58 9.91 14.95
C ALA A 104 -20.01 11.31 14.64
N GLU A 105 -20.79 12.19 14.01
CA GLU A 105 -20.45 13.60 13.74
C GLU A 105 -20.75 14.53 14.92
N GLU A 106 -21.60 14.09 15.84
CA GLU A 106 -21.96 14.82 17.06
C GLU A 106 -21.06 14.44 18.23
N LEU A 107 -20.30 13.35 18.09
CA LEU A 107 -19.36 12.85 19.09
C LEU A 107 -17.92 13.30 18.79
N TRP A 108 -17.12 13.44 19.85
CA TRP A 108 -15.67 13.40 19.72
C TRP A 108 -15.28 12.02 19.18
N ARG A 109 -14.36 12.03 18.22
CA ARG A 109 -13.79 10.82 17.64
C ARG A 109 -12.28 10.99 17.49
N PRO A 110 -11.51 9.93 17.72
CA PRO A 110 -10.09 9.94 17.42
C PRO A 110 -9.87 10.09 15.91
N ASP A 111 -8.78 10.76 15.55
CA ASP A 111 -8.35 10.98 14.17
C ASP A 111 -7.46 9.83 13.69
N ILE A 112 -8.04 8.63 13.64
CA ILE A 112 -7.35 7.44 13.15
C ILE A 112 -7.23 7.52 11.63
N VAL A 113 -6.00 7.52 11.13
CA VAL A 113 -5.66 7.69 9.72
C VAL A 113 -4.77 6.54 9.24
N LEU A 114 -4.97 6.12 7.99
CA LEU A 114 -4.07 5.18 7.30
C LEU A 114 -2.85 5.95 6.75
N TYR A 115 -1.66 5.70 7.30
CA TYR A 115 -0.44 6.44 6.94
C TYR A 115 0.09 6.09 5.55
N ASN A 116 -0.01 4.82 5.15
CA ASN A 116 0.41 4.38 3.81
C ASN A 116 -0.77 4.37 2.80
N ASN A 117 -1.67 5.34 2.88
CA ASN A 117 -2.79 5.49 1.94
C ASN A 117 -2.34 6.14 0.63
N VAL A 118 -2.85 5.67 -0.51
CA VAL A 118 -2.43 6.07 -1.88
C VAL A 118 -3.48 6.91 -2.60
N ASN A 119 -4.70 7.04 -2.06
CA ASN A 119 -5.82 7.65 -2.78
C ASN A 119 -6.12 9.11 -2.44
N GLY A 120 -5.42 9.70 -1.47
CA GLY A 120 -5.64 11.08 -1.04
C GLY A 120 -6.97 11.28 -0.28
N LYS A 121 -7.75 10.22 -0.05
CA LYS A 121 -9.01 10.26 0.69
C LYS A 121 -8.79 9.62 2.05
N TYR A 122 -8.42 10.44 3.01
CA TYR A 122 -8.17 10.00 4.41
C TYR A 122 -9.40 10.14 5.30
N LYS A 123 -10.43 10.90 4.87
CA LYS A 123 -11.71 10.98 5.57
C LYS A 123 -12.50 9.68 5.35
N ILE A 124 -13.01 9.10 6.43
CA ILE A 124 -13.96 7.98 6.37
C ILE A 124 -15.20 8.46 5.59
N THR A 125 -15.46 7.85 4.44
CA THR A 125 -16.50 8.31 3.50
C THR A 125 -17.91 8.04 4.01
N THR A 126 -18.08 7.03 4.86
CA THR A 126 -19.38 6.58 5.36
C THR A 126 -19.46 6.79 6.87
N MET A 127 -20.12 7.88 7.28
CA MET A 127 -20.35 8.18 8.70
C MET A 127 -21.54 7.35 9.21
N THR A 128 -21.22 6.22 9.86
CA THR A 128 -22.23 5.41 10.55
C THR A 128 -22.53 5.98 11.95
N ARG A 129 -23.66 5.57 12.54
CA ARG A 129 -23.96 5.88 13.94
C ARG A 129 -23.02 5.09 14.86
N ALA A 130 -22.58 5.71 15.94
CA ALA A 130 -21.86 5.06 17.01
C ALA A 130 -22.84 4.56 18.08
N GLU A 131 -22.53 3.41 18.67
CA GLU A 131 -23.26 2.89 19.83
C GLU A 131 -22.59 3.40 21.10
N VAL A 132 -23.35 4.10 21.93
CA VAL A 132 -22.88 4.61 23.23
C VAL A 132 -23.55 3.79 24.32
N PHE A 133 -22.76 3.23 25.23
CA PHE A 133 -23.22 2.44 26.37
C PHE A 133 -23.37 3.32 27.63
N PHE A 134 -24.25 2.90 28.55
CA PHE A 134 -24.56 3.63 29.79
C PHE A 134 -23.34 3.93 30.67
N ASN A 135 -22.31 3.09 30.59
CA ASN A 135 -21.07 3.25 31.33
C ASN A 135 -20.12 4.29 30.69
N GLY A 136 -20.50 4.91 29.57
CA GLY A 136 -19.67 5.85 28.81
C GLY A 136 -18.76 5.21 27.76
N THR A 137 -18.83 3.89 27.55
CA THR A 137 -18.08 3.24 26.46
C THR A 137 -18.74 3.58 25.12
N VAL A 138 -17.96 4.00 24.13
CA VAL A 138 -18.42 4.31 22.78
C VAL A 138 -17.80 3.31 21.81
N ARG A 139 -18.63 2.67 20.99
CA ARG A 139 -18.21 1.78 19.90
C ARG A 139 -18.64 2.34 18.56
N TRP A 140 -17.69 2.43 17.63
CA TRP A 140 -17.92 2.92 16.29
C TRP A 140 -17.23 2.03 15.26
N MET A 141 -17.98 1.56 14.27
CA MET A 141 -17.51 0.60 13.26
C MET A 141 -17.89 1.06 11.85
N PRO A 142 -17.23 2.09 11.31
CA PRO A 142 -17.46 2.54 9.94
C PRO A 142 -16.85 1.57 8.91
N PRO A 143 -17.55 1.29 7.80
CA PRO A 143 -16.96 0.65 6.63
C PRO A 143 -16.14 1.68 5.84
N ALA A 144 -14.95 1.29 5.39
CA ALA A 144 -14.09 2.12 4.57
C ALA A 144 -13.38 1.30 3.49
N LEU A 145 -13.27 1.89 2.30
CA LEU A 145 -12.44 1.41 1.21
C LEU A 145 -11.03 2.01 1.37
N TYR A 146 -10.06 1.18 1.71
CA TYR A 146 -8.67 1.57 1.83
C TYR A 146 -7.87 1.20 0.58
N LEU A 147 -7.03 2.13 0.14
CA LEU A 147 -6.07 1.97 -0.93
C LEU A 147 -4.68 2.12 -0.31
N SER A 148 -4.09 1.01 0.13
CA SER A 148 -2.82 1.03 0.86
C SER A 148 -1.64 0.69 -0.05
N ALA A 149 -0.54 1.41 0.11
CA ALA A 149 0.72 1.10 -0.56
C ALA A 149 1.23 -0.26 -0.09
N CYS A 150 1.56 -1.13 -1.05
CA CYS A 150 2.08 -2.46 -0.81
C CYS A 150 3.13 -2.83 -1.84
N ARG A 151 4.36 -3.04 -1.40
CA ARG A 151 5.43 -3.60 -2.25
C ARG A 151 5.13 -5.05 -2.56
N ILE A 152 5.20 -5.36 -3.85
CA ILE A 152 4.99 -6.70 -4.38
C ILE A 152 6.35 -7.29 -4.75
N ASP A 153 6.63 -8.50 -4.26
CA ASP A 153 7.83 -9.24 -4.61
C ASP A 153 7.51 -10.32 -5.65
N MET A 154 8.04 -10.17 -6.87
CA MET A 154 7.74 -11.06 -7.98
C MET A 154 8.82 -12.12 -8.25
N GLU A 155 9.77 -12.34 -7.34
CA GLU A 155 10.84 -13.31 -7.58
C GLU A 155 10.30 -14.72 -7.93
N TYR A 156 9.26 -15.18 -7.24
CA TYR A 156 8.67 -16.51 -7.40
C TYR A 156 7.35 -16.55 -8.18
N PHE A 157 7.01 -15.47 -8.89
CA PHE A 157 5.78 -15.41 -9.68
C PHE A 157 5.63 -16.64 -10.63
N PRO A 158 4.45 -17.30 -10.71
CA PRO A 158 3.17 -17.01 -10.04
C PRO A 158 2.95 -17.77 -8.71
N TYR A 159 3.96 -18.44 -8.17
CA TYR A 159 3.92 -19.20 -6.91
C TYR A 159 4.30 -18.33 -5.71
N ASP A 160 3.99 -17.04 -5.79
CA ASP A 160 4.42 -16.01 -4.86
C ASP A 160 3.51 -15.93 -3.62
N GLU A 161 4.11 -15.51 -2.51
CA GLU A 161 3.40 -15.07 -1.31
C GLU A 161 3.67 -13.58 -1.12
N GLN A 162 2.61 -12.82 -0.88
CA GLN A 162 2.69 -11.38 -0.71
C GLN A 162 2.28 -11.00 0.71
N THR A 163 2.97 -10.02 1.28
CA THR A 163 2.63 -9.47 2.60
C THR A 163 2.44 -7.97 2.49
N CYS A 164 1.18 -7.55 2.49
CA CYS A 164 0.81 -6.14 2.48
C CYS A 164 0.53 -5.63 3.89
N SER A 165 0.82 -4.36 4.15
CA SER A 165 0.56 -3.73 5.44
C SER A 165 -0.42 -2.57 5.34
N MET A 166 -1.27 -2.40 6.34
CA MET A 166 -2.07 -1.19 6.57
C MET A 166 -1.63 -0.58 7.91
N ARG A 167 -1.05 0.62 7.88
CA ARG A 167 -0.53 1.32 9.07
C ARG A 167 -1.53 2.35 9.57
N PHE A 168 -2.17 2.10 10.71
CA PHE A 168 -3.10 3.03 11.33
C PHE A 168 -2.46 3.73 12.53
N GLY A 169 -2.67 5.04 12.62
CA GLY A 169 -2.17 5.87 13.72
C GLY A 169 -3.09 7.07 13.95
N SER A 170 -2.96 7.73 15.10
CA SER A 170 -3.55 9.05 15.29
C SER A 170 -2.67 10.08 14.60
N TRP A 171 -3.27 10.92 13.76
CA TRP A 171 -2.50 11.91 13.00
C TRP A 171 -1.99 13.07 13.87
N THR A 172 -2.84 13.58 14.77
CA THR A 172 -2.55 14.81 15.52
C THR A 172 -2.12 14.54 16.96
N TYR A 173 -2.59 13.45 17.58
CA TYR A 173 -2.29 13.15 18.98
C TYR A 173 -1.10 12.20 19.11
N ASP A 174 -0.13 12.60 19.93
CA ASP A 174 0.96 11.73 20.33
C ASP A 174 0.52 10.70 21.41
N GLY A 175 1.42 9.78 21.76
CA GLY A 175 1.17 8.72 22.73
C GLY A 175 0.92 9.18 24.16
N SER A 176 1.21 10.45 24.49
CA SER A 176 0.86 11.02 25.79
C SER A 176 -0.62 11.40 25.87
N LYS A 177 -1.26 11.68 24.73
CA LYS A 177 -2.65 12.13 24.64
C LYS A 177 -3.61 11.05 24.14
N VAL A 178 -3.22 10.26 23.15
CA VAL A 178 -4.02 9.13 22.65
C VAL A 178 -3.15 7.89 22.58
N GLU A 179 -3.57 6.83 23.26
CA GLU A 179 -2.89 5.55 23.21
C GLU A 179 -3.72 4.55 22.39
N LEU A 180 -3.16 4.08 21.27
CA LEU A 180 -3.80 3.03 20.47
C LEU A 180 -3.47 1.65 21.02
N ARG A 181 -4.49 0.83 21.27
CA ARG A 181 -4.36 -0.57 21.66
C ARG A 181 -5.16 -1.46 20.73
N HIS A 182 -4.70 -2.68 20.47
CA HIS A 182 -5.49 -3.66 19.75
C HIS A 182 -6.64 -4.18 20.62
N HIS A 183 -7.78 -4.53 20.02
CA HIS A 183 -8.97 -5.04 20.74
C HIS A 183 -8.66 -6.23 21.67
N LEU A 184 -7.77 -7.13 21.26
CA LEU A 184 -7.38 -8.29 22.06
C LEU A 184 -6.62 -7.92 23.35
N GLN A 185 -5.99 -6.74 23.42
CA GLN A 185 -5.29 -6.28 24.63
C GLN A 185 -6.24 -5.97 25.79
N LYS A 186 -7.56 -5.89 25.56
CA LYS A 186 -8.57 -5.82 26.63
C LYS A 186 -8.49 -7.03 27.56
N PHE A 187 -8.12 -8.19 27.02
CA PHE A 187 -8.07 -9.45 27.74
C PHE A 187 -6.67 -9.77 28.30
N VAL A 188 -5.62 -9.10 27.80
CA VAL A 188 -4.22 -9.27 28.24
C VAL A 188 -3.51 -7.90 28.28
N PRO A 189 -3.60 -7.16 29.41
CA PRO A 189 -3.07 -5.80 29.51
C PRO A 189 -1.54 -5.72 29.73
N GLU A 190 -0.86 -6.81 30.10
CA GLU A 190 0.55 -6.80 30.53
C GLU A 190 1.59 -6.99 29.39
N LEU A 191 1.24 -6.68 28.14
CA LEU A 191 2.21 -6.78 27.03
C LEU A 191 2.97 -5.46 26.80
N HIS A 192 4.30 -5.55 26.75
CA HIS A 192 5.19 -4.44 26.41
C HIS A 192 5.36 -4.34 24.89
N ARG A 193 5.46 -3.11 24.34
CA ARG A 193 5.62 -2.85 22.90
C ARG A 193 7.05 -3.12 22.41
N PRO A 194 7.27 -3.59 21.18
CA PRO A 194 6.26 -3.90 20.16
C PRO A 194 5.50 -5.20 20.45
N ILE A 195 4.20 -5.19 20.15
CA ILE A 195 3.32 -6.34 20.37
C ILE A 195 2.99 -6.99 19.05
N TYR A 196 3.21 -8.30 18.94
CA TYR A 196 2.86 -9.10 17.79
C TYR A 196 1.62 -9.92 18.09
N ILE A 197 0.62 -9.81 17.23
CA ILE A 197 -0.65 -10.52 17.34
C ILE A 197 -0.85 -11.30 16.06
N ASP A 198 -0.69 -12.62 16.14
CA ASP A 198 -1.06 -13.52 15.07
C ASP A 198 -2.58 -13.72 15.07
N TYR A 199 -3.19 -13.77 13.88
CA TYR A 199 -4.66 -13.84 13.71
C TYR A 199 -5.39 -12.66 14.37
N ALA A 200 -4.98 -11.45 14.02
CA ALA A 200 -5.52 -10.21 14.57
C ALA A 200 -6.96 -9.90 14.15
N ALA A 201 -7.50 -10.59 13.15
CA ALA A 201 -8.88 -10.49 12.71
C ALA A 201 -9.48 -11.87 12.50
N ASP A 202 -10.78 -12.00 12.82
CA ASP A 202 -11.55 -13.17 12.47
C ASP A 202 -11.83 -13.16 10.95
N LEU A 203 -11.36 -14.20 10.27
CA LEU A 203 -11.54 -14.42 8.83
C LEU A 203 -12.57 -15.53 8.56
N HIS A 204 -13.31 -16.00 9.57
CA HIS A 204 -14.24 -17.13 9.41
C HIS A 204 -15.34 -16.89 8.38
N ASP A 205 -15.83 -15.66 8.27
CA ASP A 205 -16.85 -15.26 7.30
C ASP A 205 -16.26 -14.80 5.95
N PHE A 206 -14.93 -14.87 5.77
CA PHE A 206 -14.27 -14.33 4.59
C PHE A 206 -14.20 -15.38 3.47
N GLU A 207 -14.94 -15.15 2.38
CA GLU A 207 -14.79 -15.94 1.16
C GLU A 207 -13.52 -15.51 0.40
N SER A 208 -12.61 -16.46 0.18
CA SER A 208 -11.40 -16.27 -0.63
C SER A 208 -11.72 -15.70 -2.01
N THR A 209 -10.86 -14.82 -2.53
CA THR A 209 -11.07 -14.23 -3.85
C THR A 209 -10.72 -15.17 -4.99
N ILE A 210 -11.07 -14.78 -6.21
CA ILE A 210 -10.77 -15.58 -7.43
C ILE A 210 -9.26 -15.68 -7.66
N GLU A 211 -8.49 -14.67 -7.27
CA GLU A 211 -7.06 -14.58 -7.58
C GLU A 211 -6.14 -14.81 -6.38
N TYR A 212 -6.52 -14.37 -5.17
CA TYR A 212 -5.71 -14.48 -3.97
C TYR A 212 -6.43 -15.22 -2.85
N ASP A 213 -5.72 -16.15 -2.22
CA ASP A 213 -6.09 -16.79 -0.97
C ASP A 213 -5.46 -16.03 0.21
N ILE A 214 -6.29 -15.62 1.16
CA ILE A 214 -5.82 -14.93 2.37
C ILE A 214 -5.43 -15.98 3.40
N ILE A 215 -4.16 -16.00 3.81
CA ILE A 215 -3.65 -17.01 4.76
C ILE A 215 -4.01 -16.59 6.19
N TYR A 216 -3.60 -15.38 6.59
CA TYR A 216 -3.94 -14.79 7.89
C TYR A 216 -3.70 -13.28 7.90
N LEU A 217 -4.36 -12.60 8.84
CA LEU A 217 -4.07 -11.22 9.21
C LEU A 217 -3.32 -11.20 10.55
N SER A 218 -2.21 -10.46 10.63
CA SER A 218 -1.49 -10.21 11.88
C SER A 218 -1.48 -8.72 12.20
N ALA A 219 -1.26 -8.34 13.45
CA ALA A 219 -1.13 -6.94 13.87
C ALA A 219 0.15 -6.72 14.65
N ILE A 220 0.80 -5.58 14.40
CA ILE A 220 1.99 -5.12 15.10
C ILE A 220 1.68 -3.78 15.74
N CYS A 221 1.73 -3.69 17.06
CA CYS A 221 1.57 -2.41 17.78
C CYS A 221 2.97 -1.83 18.09
N SER A 222 3.28 -0.65 17.56
CA SER A 222 4.58 0.02 17.72
C SER A 222 4.42 1.46 18.23
N ASN A 223 5.53 2.04 18.70
CA ASN A 223 5.63 3.44 19.07
C ASN A 223 6.78 4.06 18.26
N ASN A 224 6.47 4.97 17.35
CA ASN A 224 7.46 5.59 16.47
C ASN A 224 7.69 7.05 16.85
N PHE A 225 8.93 7.52 16.73
CA PHE A 225 9.28 8.92 16.93
C PHE A 225 9.39 9.61 15.58
N TYR A 226 8.65 10.71 15.42
CA TYR A 226 8.67 11.53 14.22
C TYR A 226 9.57 12.75 14.41
N GLN A 227 9.93 13.41 13.30
CA GLN A 227 10.75 14.63 13.39
C GLN A 227 9.99 15.71 14.18
N HIS A 228 10.67 16.38 15.10
CA HIS A 228 10.08 17.43 15.96
C HIS A 228 9.00 16.97 16.97
N SER A 229 8.76 15.67 17.13
CA SER A 229 7.88 15.15 18.20
C SER A 229 8.65 14.92 19.50
N VAL A 230 8.15 15.44 20.62
CA VAL A 230 8.70 15.18 21.97
C VAL A 230 8.30 13.78 22.46
N HIS A 231 7.10 13.34 22.10
CA HIS A 231 6.53 12.05 22.49
C HIS A 231 6.36 11.13 21.26
N PRO A 232 6.46 9.80 21.43
CA PRO A 232 6.25 8.86 20.34
C PRO A 232 4.78 8.77 19.95
N TYR A 233 4.51 8.52 18.68
CA TYR A 233 3.19 8.26 18.14
C TYR A 233 2.91 6.75 18.17
N PRO A 234 1.79 6.31 18.78
CA PRO A 234 1.41 4.90 18.78
C PRO A 234 0.74 4.53 17.45
N GLU A 235 1.17 3.42 16.88
CA GLU A 235 0.70 2.90 15.60
C GLU A 235 0.34 1.42 15.70
N ILE A 236 -0.66 1.01 14.92
CA ILE A 236 -1.05 -0.38 14.75
C ILE A 236 -0.95 -0.71 13.25
N THR A 237 -0.04 -1.62 12.93
CA THR A 237 0.18 -2.10 11.57
C THR A 237 -0.48 -3.46 11.40
N PHE A 238 -1.55 -3.53 10.61
CA PHE A 238 -2.13 -4.80 10.20
C PHE A 238 -1.40 -5.34 8.97
N LYS A 239 -0.86 -6.55 9.06
CA LYS A 239 -0.19 -7.25 7.95
C LYS A 239 -1.09 -8.35 7.42
N LEU A 240 -1.49 -8.21 6.16
CA LEU A 240 -2.23 -9.19 5.40
C LEU A 240 -1.27 -10.07 4.61
N ARG A 241 -1.21 -11.36 4.94
CA ARG A 241 -0.43 -12.33 4.17
C ARG A 241 -1.36 -13.09 3.23
N MET A 242 -1.03 -13.07 1.95
CA MET A 242 -1.84 -13.64 0.88
C MET A 242 -0.98 -14.48 -0.06
N HIS A 243 -1.61 -15.50 -0.63
CA HIS A 243 -1.01 -16.42 -1.59
C HIS A 243 -1.76 -16.34 -2.91
N ARG A 244 -1.03 -16.30 -4.03
CA ARG A 244 -1.64 -16.23 -5.36
C ARG A 244 -2.16 -17.60 -5.80
N ARG A 245 -3.35 -17.63 -6.41
CA ARG A 245 -3.86 -18.81 -7.13
C ARG A 245 -3.16 -18.95 -8.48
N TYR A 246 -2.12 -19.76 -8.48
CA TYR A 246 -1.22 -19.93 -9.63
C TYR A 246 -1.81 -20.73 -10.81
N THR A 247 -2.93 -21.45 -10.63
CA THR A 247 -3.44 -22.41 -11.63
C THR A 247 -3.67 -21.77 -13.00
N PHE A 248 -4.33 -20.61 -13.04
CA PHE A 248 -4.55 -19.85 -14.28
C PHE A 248 -3.22 -19.56 -15.01
N TYR A 249 -2.23 -19.06 -14.26
CA TYR A 249 -0.91 -18.75 -14.78
C TYR A 249 -0.17 -20.02 -15.22
N THR A 250 -0.16 -21.10 -14.43
CA THR A 250 0.49 -22.36 -14.85
C THR A 250 -0.08 -22.89 -16.17
N PHE A 251 -1.39 -22.86 -16.36
CA PHE A 251 -1.99 -23.38 -17.59
C PHE A 251 -1.78 -22.47 -18.81
N ASN A 252 -1.94 -21.16 -18.65
CA ASN A 252 -1.90 -20.22 -19.77
C ASN A 252 -0.49 -19.66 -20.05
N LEU A 253 0.41 -19.73 -19.07
CA LEU A 253 1.77 -19.16 -19.12
C LEU A 253 2.81 -20.27 -19.26
N LEU A 254 2.83 -21.25 -18.34
CA LEU A 254 3.90 -22.24 -18.26
C LEU A 254 3.79 -23.34 -19.33
N PHE A 255 2.60 -23.94 -19.51
CA PHE A 255 2.44 -25.04 -20.49
C PHE A 255 2.74 -24.64 -21.94
N PRO A 256 2.30 -23.48 -22.46
CA PRO A 256 2.69 -23.04 -23.79
C PRO A 256 4.21 -22.88 -23.96
N CYS A 257 4.91 -22.35 -22.94
CA CYS A 257 6.38 -22.22 -22.98
C CYS A 257 7.09 -23.56 -23.09
N VAL A 258 6.67 -24.53 -22.27
CA VAL A 258 7.23 -25.89 -22.31
C VAL A 258 6.93 -26.55 -23.66
N GLY A 259 5.73 -26.37 -24.20
CA GLY A 259 5.35 -26.85 -25.53
C GLY A 259 6.24 -26.28 -26.64
N ILE A 260 6.51 -24.97 -26.62
CA ILE A 260 7.39 -24.32 -27.59
C ILE A 260 8.84 -24.81 -27.46
N ALA A 261 9.33 -25.01 -26.23
CA ALA A 261 10.67 -25.56 -26.00
C ALA A 261 10.82 -26.99 -26.55
N ILE A 262 9.78 -27.83 -26.39
CA ILE A 262 9.75 -29.18 -26.97
C ILE A 262 9.75 -29.11 -28.51
N LEU A 263 8.94 -28.22 -29.10
CA LEU A 263 8.94 -28.01 -30.55
C LEU A 263 10.31 -27.57 -31.07
N ALA A 264 11.02 -26.71 -30.33
CA ALA A 264 12.37 -26.27 -30.70
C ALA A 264 13.37 -27.43 -30.74
N VAL A 265 13.30 -28.38 -29.81
CA VAL A 265 14.15 -29.58 -29.83
C VAL A 265 13.77 -30.53 -30.98
N MET A 266 12.47 -30.67 -31.26
CA MET A 266 11.97 -31.50 -32.38
C MET A 266 12.49 -31.04 -33.75
N THR A 267 12.86 -29.76 -33.92
CA THR A 267 13.45 -29.27 -35.17
C THR A 267 14.73 -30.00 -35.58
N PHE A 268 15.53 -30.48 -34.62
CA PHE A 268 16.76 -31.22 -34.90
C PHE A 268 16.51 -32.64 -35.41
N ILE A 269 15.35 -33.22 -35.07
CA ILE A 269 14.94 -34.56 -35.52
C ILE A 269 14.51 -34.52 -37.00
N LEU A 270 14.01 -33.37 -37.47
CA LEU A 270 13.54 -33.23 -38.84
C LEU A 270 14.71 -33.34 -39.83
N PRO A 271 14.61 -34.18 -40.89
CA PRO A 271 15.65 -34.28 -41.90
C PRO A 271 15.83 -32.94 -42.66
N PRO A 272 17.06 -32.61 -43.08
CA PRO A 272 17.37 -31.36 -43.78
C PRO A 272 16.76 -31.26 -45.18
N ASP A 273 16.35 -32.39 -45.78
CA ASP A 273 15.67 -32.43 -47.08
C ASP A 273 14.26 -31.81 -47.04
N CYS A 274 13.65 -31.75 -45.85
CA CYS A 274 12.36 -31.12 -45.66
C CYS A 274 12.51 -29.58 -45.66
N ARG A 275 11.91 -28.93 -46.66
CA ARG A 275 11.86 -27.45 -46.75
C ARG A 275 11.21 -26.77 -45.52
N GLU A 276 10.37 -27.50 -44.78
CA GLU A 276 9.67 -27.01 -43.59
C GLU A 276 10.55 -26.92 -42.32
N LYS A 277 11.76 -27.49 -42.31
CA LYS A 277 12.63 -27.48 -41.13
C LYS A 277 12.93 -26.05 -40.64
N ILE A 278 13.32 -25.18 -41.56
CA ILE A 278 13.62 -23.77 -41.26
C ILE A 278 12.35 -23.02 -40.85
N ALA A 279 11.23 -23.25 -41.55
CA ALA A 279 9.97 -22.60 -41.27
C ALA A 279 9.48 -22.91 -39.84
N LEU A 280 9.56 -24.18 -39.43
CA LEU A 280 9.22 -24.60 -38.07
C LEU A 280 10.12 -23.91 -37.03
N THR A 281 11.45 -23.95 -37.19
CA THR A 281 12.38 -23.34 -36.23
C THR A 281 12.17 -21.83 -36.07
N ILE A 282 11.87 -21.13 -37.16
CA ILE A 282 11.63 -19.68 -37.12
C ILE A 282 10.27 -19.35 -36.52
N ASN A 283 9.22 -20.06 -36.92
CA ASN A 283 7.88 -19.84 -36.38
C ASN A 283 7.83 -20.13 -34.88
N THR A 284 8.58 -21.14 -34.39
CA THR A 284 8.71 -21.40 -32.95
C THR A 284 9.46 -20.29 -32.21
N PHE A 285 10.49 -19.70 -32.82
CA PHE A 285 11.23 -18.58 -32.24
C PHE A 285 10.36 -17.32 -32.16
N LEU A 286 9.68 -16.98 -33.26
CA LEU A 286 8.78 -15.84 -33.29
C LEU A 286 7.62 -16.04 -32.30
N ALA A 287 7.02 -17.23 -32.25
CA ALA A 287 5.98 -17.54 -31.28
C ALA A 287 6.46 -17.38 -29.84
N LEU A 288 7.67 -17.87 -29.48
CA LEU A 288 8.23 -17.66 -28.15
C LEU A 288 8.46 -16.19 -27.85
N THR A 289 9.06 -15.45 -28.80
CA THR A 289 9.42 -14.04 -28.60
C THR A 289 8.17 -13.17 -28.49
N LEU A 290 7.14 -13.42 -29.30
CA LEU A 290 5.84 -12.76 -29.22
C LEU A 290 5.11 -13.11 -27.94
N PHE A 291 5.04 -14.39 -27.58
CA PHE A 291 4.42 -14.85 -26.34
C PHE A 291 5.10 -14.22 -25.12
N PHE A 292 6.44 -14.18 -25.11
CA PHE A 292 7.24 -13.54 -24.06
C PHE A 292 6.97 -12.04 -23.94
N LEU A 293 7.05 -11.30 -25.05
CA LEU A 293 6.80 -9.86 -25.06
C LEU A 293 5.37 -9.54 -24.60
N LEU A 294 4.36 -10.25 -25.11
CA LEU A 294 2.96 -10.06 -24.74
C LEU A 294 2.71 -10.37 -23.26
N LEU A 295 3.33 -11.43 -22.73
CA LEU A 295 3.24 -11.78 -21.30
C LEU A 295 3.78 -10.70 -20.40
N ILE A 296 4.93 -10.14 -20.76
CA ILE A 296 5.58 -9.10 -19.97
C ILE A 296 4.76 -7.81 -20.01
N SER A 297 4.15 -7.43 -21.14
CA SER A 297 3.31 -6.22 -21.18
C SER A 297 2.10 -6.28 -20.27
N GLU A 298 1.47 -7.46 -20.13
CA GLU A 298 0.18 -7.53 -19.43
C GLU A 298 0.31 -7.95 -17.96
N THR A 299 1.35 -8.69 -17.57
CA THR A 299 1.38 -9.36 -16.25
C THR A 299 2.52 -8.94 -15.33
N ALA A 300 3.62 -8.39 -15.86
CA ALA A 300 4.79 -8.09 -15.05
C ALA A 300 5.01 -6.57 -14.95
N PRO A 301 4.86 -5.95 -13.76
CA PRO A 301 5.35 -4.59 -13.56
C PRO A 301 6.86 -4.48 -13.86
N PRO A 302 7.33 -3.31 -14.30
CA PRO A 302 8.73 -3.06 -14.59
C PRO A 302 9.55 -3.03 -13.30
N THR A 303 9.75 -4.19 -12.68
CA THR A 303 10.49 -4.30 -11.42
C THR A 303 11.93 -4.71 -11.65
N SER A 304 12.85 -4.03 -10.96
CA SER A 304 14.28 -4.28 -11.10
C SER A 304 14.93 -4.94 -9.89
N LEU A 305 14.21 -5.08 -8.77
CA LEU A 305 14.81 -5.53 -7.51
C LEU A 305 15.20 -7.02 -7.58
N ALA A 306 14.35 -7.82 -8.22
CA ALA A 306 14.62 -9.21 -8.54
C ALA A 306 14.00 -9.53 -9.89
N VAL A 307 14.76 -10.15 -10.78
CA VAL A 307 14.22 -10.70 -12.03
C VAL A 307 13.39 -11.93 -11.66
N PRO A 308 12.08 -11.98 -12.03
CA PRO A 308 11.24 -13.15 -11.76
C PRO A 308 11.91 -14.42 -12.28
N LEU A 309 11.81 -15.52 -11.52
CA LEU A 309 12.38 -16.81 -11.91
C LEU A 309 11.84 -17.26 -13.27
N MET A 310 10.57 -17.00 -13.54
CA MET A 310 9.96 -17.22 -14.85
C MET A 310 10.67 -16.41 -15.95
N GLY A 311 11.03 -15.15 -15.70
CA GLY A 311 11.80 -14.31 -16.62
C GLY A 311 13.20 -14.89 -16.90
N LYS A 312 13.90 -15.41 -15.88
CA LYS A 312 15.19 -16.10 -16.05
C LYS A 312 15.04 -17.37 -16.91
N TYR A 313 14.01 -18.16 -16.66
CA TYR A 313 13.70 -19.35 -17.46
C TYR A 313 13.42 -19.00 -18.93
N LEU A 314 12.60 -17.97 -19.17
CA LEU A 314 12.27 -17.49 -20.50
C LEU A 314 13.49 -16.92 -21.24
N LEU A 315 14.36 -16.18 -20.55
CA LEU A 315 15.62 -15.71 -21.11
C LEU A 315 16.51 -16.89 -21.55
N PHE A 316 16.61 -17.92 -20.69
CA PHE A 316 17.36 -19.13 -21.01
C PHE A 316 16.78 -19.86 -22.23
N THR A 317 15.45 -19.98 -22.34
CA THR A 317 14.82 -20.61 -23.51
C THR A 317 15.04 -19.80 -24.80
N ILE A 318 15.00 -18.46 -24.75
CA ILE A 318 15.34 -17.61 -25.91
C ILE A 318 16.79 -17.85 -26.36
N VAL A 319 17.75 -17.89 -25.43
CA VAL A 319 19.16 -18.19 -25.75
C VAL A 319 19.32 -19.59 -26.35
N LEU A 320 18.61 -20.59 -25.83
CA LEU A 320 18.63 -21.94 -26.40
C LEU A 320 18.03 -21.99 -27.81
N ILE A 321 16.90 -21.33 -28.07
CA ILE A 321 16.27 -21.33 -29.40
C ILE A 321 17.12 -20.56 -30.41
N THR A 322 17.70 -19.41 -30.04
CA THR A 322 18.61 -18.66 -30.93
C THR A 322 19.85 -19.49 -31.29
N SER A 323 20.44 -20.19 -30.33
CA SER A 323 21.50 -21.18 -30.58
C SER A 323 21.02 -22.31 -31.49
N SER A 324 19.79 -22.80 -31.30
CA SER A 324 19.20 -23.84 -32.15
C SER A 324 19.05 -23.40 -33.61
N ILE A 325 18.57 -22.18 -33.85
CA ILE A 325 18.49 -21.60 -35.19
C ILE A 325 19.89 -21.50 -35.81
N PHE A 326 20.86 -20.98 -35.06
CA PHE A 326 22.25 -20.87 -35.53
C PHE A 326 22.78 -22.22 -36.03
N TRP A 327 22.68 -23.26 -35.21
CA TRP A 327 23.13 -24.60 -35.57
C TRP A 327 22.34 -25.20 -36.74
N THR A 328 21.03 -24.94 -36.82
CA THR A 328 20.19 -25.37 -37.94
C THR A 328 20.66 -24.74 -39.26
N VAL A 329 20.97 -23.45 -39.26
CA VAL A 329 21.52 -22.75 -40.45
C VAL A 329 22.88 -23.33 -40.83
N VAL A 330 23.74 -23.65 -39.85
CA VAL A 330 25.04 -24.29 -40.10
C VAL A 330 24.86 -25.68 -40.72
N VAL A 331 24.00 -26.53 -40.15
CA VAL A 331 23.70 -27.87 -40.67
C VAL A 331 23.19 -27.80 -42.10
N LEU A 332 22.28 -26.87 -42.39
CA LEU A 332 21.74 -26.71 -43.74
C LEU A 332 22.78 -26.18 -44.73
N ASN A 333 23.63 -25.25 -44.31
CA ASN A 333 24.73 -24.79 -45.17
C ASN A 333 25.69 -25.94 -45.50
N VAL A 334 26.06 -26.77 -44.52
CA VAL A 334 26.89 -27.96 -44.76
C VAL A 334 26.18 -28.97 -45.66
N HIS A 335 24.89 -29.24 -45.45
CA HIS A 335 24.10 -30.18 -46.23
C HIS A 335 24.03 -29.82 -47.72
N PHE A 336 23.83 -28.54 -48.04
CA PHE A 336 23.77 -28.06 -49.43
C PHE A 336 25.15 -27.82 -50.07
N ARG A 337 26.27 -28.15 -49.39
CA ARG A 337 27.59 -28.13 -50.05
C ARG A 337 27.72 -29.28 -51.02
N SER A 338 28.16 -28.96 -52.24
CA SER A 338 28.45 -29.94 -53.27
C SER A 338 29.96 -30.07 -53.45
N VAL A 339 30.42 -31.27 -53.83
CA VAL A 339 31.83 -31.58 -54.16
C VAL A 339 32.38 -30.66 -55.26
N LYS A 340 31.50 -30.08 -56.09
CA LYS A 340 31.87 -29.13 -57.15
C LYS A 340 32.26 -27.74 -56.63
N THR A 341 31.77 -27.35 -55.45
CA THR A 341 31.96 -25.99 -54.91
C THR A 341 32.91 -25.95 -53.70
N HIS A 342 33.10 -27.07 -53.00
CA HIS A 342 33.93 -27.15 -51.80
C HIS A 342 34.76 -28.45 -51.79
N SER A 343 36.05 -28.35 -51.49
CA SER A 343 36.92 -29.52 -51.24
C SER A 343 36.74 -30.06 -49.82
N THR A 344 36.70 -31.37 -49.65
CA THR A 344 36.63 -32.00 -48.33
C THR A 344 37.93 -31.80 -47.55
N PRO A 345 37.89 -31.31 -46.30
CA PRO A 345 39.09 -31.20 -45.47
C PRO A 345 39.68 -32.58 -45.15
N ASN A 346 41.01 -32.71 -45.14
CA ASN A 346 41.69 -33.99 -44.93
C ASN A 346 41.31 -34.69 -43.60
N TRP A 347 41.01 -33.92 -42.55
CA TRP A 347 40.58 -34.45 -41.25
C TRP A 347 39.16 -35.05 -41.24
N TRP A 348 38.31 -34.71 -42.22
CA TRP A 348 36.95 -35.25 -42.32
C TRP A 348 36.95 -36.76 -42.61
N SER A 349 37.88 -37.20 -43.46
CA SER A 349 38.06 -38.62 -43.79
C SER A 349 38.44 -39.50 -42.58
N VAL A 350 39.11 -38.91 -41.59
CA VAL A 350 39.48 -39.61 -40.34
C VAL A 350 38.26 -39.77 -39.43
N ILE A 351 37.42 -38.74 -39.31
CA ILE A 351 36.23 -38.73 -38.44
C ILE A 351 35.12 -39.64 -38.97
N ASP A 352 34.91 -39.67 -40.28
CA ASP A 352 33.88 -40.50 -40.92
C ASP A 352 34.12 -41.99 -40.63
N HIS A 353 35.38 -42.43 -40.71
CA HIS A 353 35.77 -43.82 -40.45
C HIS A 353 35.86 -44.20 -38.96
N SER A 354 36.17 -43.26 -38.04
CA SER A 354 36.37 -43.60 -36.61
C SER A 354 35.15 -43.33 -35.71
N GLY A 355 34.25 -42.41 -36.08
CA GLY A 355 33.17 -41.93 -35.20
C GLY A 355 31.75 -42.27 -35.68
N ILE A 356 31.48 -42.16 -36.99
CA ILE A 356 30.11 -42.27 -37.53
C ILE A 356 29.70 -43.74 -37.69
N ASP A 357 30.61 -44.62 -38.12
CA ASP A 357 30.34 -46.06 -38.20
C ASP A 357 30.10 -46.71 -36.82
N VAL A 358 30.72 -46.19 -35.76
CA VAL A 358 30.47 -46.65 -34.38
C VAL A 358 29.06 -46.30 -33.93
N ILE A 359 28.54 -45.12 -34.27
CA ILE A 359 27.19 -44.68 -33.90
C ILE A 359 26.14 -45.36 -34.78
N LYS A 360 26.40 -45.50 -36.09
CA LYS A 360 25.51 -46.17 -37.05
C LYS A 360 25.36 -47.66 -36.74
N ASN A 361 26.45 -48.34 -36.38
CA ASN A 361 26.42 -49.75 -35.98
C ASN A 361 25.80 -49.96 -34.58
N ARG A 362 25.89 -48.98 -33.68
CA ARG A 362 25.25 -49.03 -32.35
C ARG A 362 23.75 -48.75 -32.37
N TRP A 363 23.27 -47.93 -33.30
CA TRP A 363 21.83 -47.66 -33.49
C TRP A 363 21.12 -48.78 -34.25
N ILE A 364 21.78 -49.43 -35.23
CA ILE A 364 21.21 -50.56 -35.98
C ILE A 364 21.15 -51.84 -35.14
N MET A 365 22.11 -52.06 -34.21
CA MET A 365 22.05 -53.23 -33.31
C MET A 365 20.99 -53.10 -32.19
N ASN A 366 20.52 -51.90 -31.87
CA ASN A 366 19.56 -51.71 -30.76
C ASN A 366 18.08 -51.71 -31.20
N LYS A 367 17.78 -51.96 -32.49
CA LYS A 367 16.41 -52.06 -33.01
C LYS A 367 15.88 -53.51 -33.05
N ASN A 368 16.76 -54.51 -32.90
CA ASN A 368 16.40 -55.94 -32.96
C ASN A 368 16.54 -56.69 -31.62
N GLY A 369 16.78 -55.99 -30.50
CA GLY A 369 17.05 -56.60 -29.18
C GLY A 369 15.92 -56.53 -28.15
N LEU A 370 14.71 -56.06 -28.51
CA LEU A 370 13.61 -55.83 -27.57
C LEU A 370 12.39 -56.75 -27.81
N MET A 371 12.62 -57.95 -28.33
CA MET A 371 11.66 -59.05 -28.34
C MET A 371 12.39 -60.32 -27.92
N ASN A 372 12.78 -60.41 -26.64
CA ASN A 372 12.78 -61.65 -25.86
C ASN A 372 13.35 -61.44 -24.45
N TYR A 373 12.77 -62.18 -23.52
CA TYR A 373 13.29 -62.54 -22.20
C TYR A 373 12.89 -61.68 -20.97
N LYS A 374 11.74 -62.09 -20.47
CA LYS A 374 11.28 -62.11 -19.08
C LYS A 374 12.28 -62.87 -18.18
N SER A 375 12.46 -62.40 -16.93
CA SER A 375 12.88 -63.13 -15.70
C SER A 375 14.29 -63.75 -15.70
N GLU A 376 15.15 -63.73 -14.67
CA GLU A 376 15.07 -63.63 -13.20
C GLU A 376 16.41 -63.04 -12.68
N GLY A 377 16.43 -62.26 -11.59
CA GLY A 377 17.02 -62.70 -10.32
C GLY A 377 18.13 -61.72 -9.88
N LEU A 378 17.95 -60.97 -8.78
CA LEU A 378 18.49 -61.24 -7.41
C LEU A 378 20.03 -61.08 -7.35
N LEU A 379 20.68 -60.36 -6.42
CA LEU A 379 20.36 -60.07 -5.02
C LEU A 379 21.37 -59.05 -4.42
N SER A 380 20.90 -58.27 -3.44
CA SER A 380 21.62 -57.64 -2.29
C SER A 380 22.38 -56.32 -2.55
N SER A 381 22.33 -55.29 -1.69
CA SER A 381 21.87 -55.09 -0.29
C SER A 381 21.79 -53.54 -0.06
N ALA A 382 21.06 -52.92 0.89
CA ALA A 382 20.61 -53.35 2.20
C ALA A 382 19.55 -52.38 2.80
N LYS A 383 18.63 -52.96 3.61
CA LYS A 383 17.99 -52.48 4.88
C LYS A 383 17.07 -51.24 4.84
N GLU A 384 15.94 -51.15 5.57
CA GLU A 384 15.48 -51.83 6.80
C GLU A 384 13.93 -51.69 6.99
N GLU A 385 13.31 -52.71 7.60
CA GLU A 385 12.06 -52.78 8.41
C GLU A 385 10.91 -51.75 8.27
N LYS A 386 9.65 -52.18 8.04
CA LYS A 386 8.68 -52.78 9.00
C LYS A 386 7.25 -52.74 8.43
N ASN A 387 6.46 -53.78 8.71
CA ASN A 387 5.06 -53.92 8.32
C ASN A 387 4.15 -53.95 9.56
N ASN A 388 2.87 -53.70 9.30
CA ASN A 388 1.67 -54.00 10.11
C ASN A 388 1.26 -52.95 11.15
N SER A 389 0.07 -52.34 11.03
CA SER A 389 -1.27 -52.97 11.12
C SER A 389 -1.45 -53.68 12.47
N LEU A 390 -1.93 -52.92 13.47
CA LEU A 390 -2.96 -53.34 14.45
C LEU A 390 -3.32 -52.20 15.44
N ALA A 391 -3.31 -50.94 15.01
CA ALA A 391 -3.70 -49.79 15.86
C ALA A 391 -4.85 -48.98 15.25
N TYR A 392 -5.57 -49.57 14.29
CA TYR A 392 -6.82 -49.06 13.74
C TYR A 392 -8.04 -49.86 14.28
N GLN A 393 -7.82 -50.77 15.24
CA GLN A 393 -8.85 -51.67 15.74
C GLN A 393 -9.12 -51.61 17.24
N ILE A 394 -8.45 -50.75 18.04
CA ILE A 394 -8.71 -50.62 19.49
C ILE A 394 -8.77 -49.15 19.94
N THR A 395 -9.48 -48.30 19.20
CA THR A 395 -9.84 -46.97 19.72
C THR A 395 -11.22 -46.54 19.24
N ARG A 396 -12.13 -47.52 19.21
CA ARG A 396 -13.57 -47.33 19.15
C ARG A 396 -14.19 -48.07 20.34
N GLN A 397 -13.87 -47.61 21.54
CA GLN A 397 -14.62 -47.84 22.77
C GLN A 397 -14.08 -46.85 23.78
N LEU A 398 -14.87 -45.79 24.04
CA LEU A 398 -15.01 -45.02 25.28
C LEU A 398 -15.71 -43.71 24.90
N VAL A 399 -17.00 -43.87 24.62
CA VAL A 399 -18.01 -42.81 24.71
C VAL A 399 -18.57 -42.87 26.14
N GLU A 400 -18.81 -41.69 26.70
CA GLU A 400 -19.47 -41.33 27.97
C GLU A 400 -18.64 -41.36 29.26
N GLN A 401 -18.31 -40.16 29.77
CA GLN A 401 -19.00 -39.61 30.95
C GLN A 401 -18.76 -38.09 31.15
N CYS A 402 -19.68 -37.51 31.91
CA CYS A 402 -20.10 -36.10 32.00
C CYS A 402 -19.12 -35.06 32.60
N SER A 403 -19.63 -33.82 32.49
CA SER A 403 -19.26 -32.51 33.03
C SER A 403 -18.71 -32.41 34.47
N ASP A 404 -18.17 -31.21 34.73
CA ASP A 404 -18.06 -30.51 36.03
C ASP A 404 -16.73 -30.48 36.78
N GLU A 405 -15.69 -29.91 36.16
CA GLU A 405 -14.59 -29.32 36.94
C GLU A 405 -14.01 -27.99 36.41
N THR A 406 -14.61 -27.42 35.36
CA THR A 406 -14.18 -26.13 34.77
C THR A 406 -15.19 -25.00 34.93
N GLN A 407 -16.33 -25.24 35.60
CA GLN A 407 -17.33 -24.21 35.95
C GLN A 407 -17.21 -23.65 37.38
N LEU A 408 -16.32 -24.19 38.23
CA LEU A 408 -16.16 -23.74 39.62
C LEU A 408 -15.02 -22.73 39.84
N ARG A 409 -14.11 -22.55 38.87
CA ARG A 409 -13.05 -21.52 38.92
C ARG A 409 -13.48 -20.16 38.36
N ILE A 410 -14.46 -20.16 37.47
CA ILE A 410 -15.01 -18.94 36.84
C ILE A 410 -16.03 -18.27 37.77
N ARG A 411 -16.78 -19.06 38.56
CA ARG A 411 -17.75 -18.54 39.54
C ARG A 411 -17.10 -17.81 40.73
N ASN A 412 -15.88 -18.19 41.12
CA ASN A 412 -15.17 -17.57 42.26
C ASN A 412 -14.39 -16.29 41.89
N LYS A 413 -14.27 -15.94 40.60
CA LYS A 413 -13.75 -14.62 40.16
C LYS A 413 -14.85 -13.62 39.84
N LEU A 414 -16.10 -14.06 39.67
CA LEU A 414 -17.27 -13.22 39.38
C LEU A 414 -17.91 -12.57 40.62
N HIS A 415 -17.48 -12.93 41.83
CA HIS A 415 -17.95 -12.30 43.08
C HIS A 415 -17.06 -11.14 43.59
N GLN A 416 -15.99 -10.76 42.86
CA GLN A 416 -15.16 -9.59 43.20
C GLN A 416 -15.48 -8.33 42.36
N VAL A 417 -16.52 -8.35 41.53
CA VAL A 417 -16.90 -7.23 40.64
C VAL A 417 -18.13 -6.45 41.16
N ALA A 418 -18.61 -6.75 42.37
CA ALA A 418 -19.86 -6.19 42.89
C ALA A 418 -19.71 -5.03 43.91
N ASP A 419 -18.57 -4.33 43.96
CA ASP A 419 -18.33 -3.26 44.96
C ASP A 419 -17.70 -1.96 44.40
N GLY A 420 -17.89 -1.69 43.10
CA GLY A 420 -17.30 -0.53 42.42
C GLY A 420 -18.19 0.73 42.35
N SER A 421 -19.47 0.67 42.72
CA SER A 421 -20.43 1.75 42.39
C SER A 421 -20.18 3.06 43.16
N ASN A 422 -19.59 3.00 44.36
CA ASN A 422 -19.41 4.18 45.21
C ASN A 422 -18.06 4.89 45.01
N PHE A 423 -17.14 4.28 44.26
CA PHE A 423 -15.85 4.88 43.88
C PHE A 423 -15.95 5.65 42.56
N ILE A 424 -16.81 5.18 41.63
CA ILE A 424 -17.05 5.78 40.32
C ILE A 424 -17.71 7.17 40.46
N GLU A 425 -18.62 7.34 41.43
CA GLU A 425 -19.36 8.60 41.65
C GLU A 425 -18.45 9.74 42.16
N LYS A 426 -17.40 9.40 42.93
CA LYS A 426 -16.42 10.37 43.46
C LYS A 426 -15.38 10.78 42.42
N GLN A 427 -15.02 9.88 41.50
CA GLN A 427 -14.13 10.14 40.36
C GLN A 427 -14.85 10.91 39.23
N LEU A 428 -16.14 10.64 38.99
CA LEU A 428 -16.99 11.34 38.00
C LEU A 428 -17.07 12.87 38.23
N ASN A 429 -17.06 13.31 39.48
CA ASN A 429 -17.12 14.75 39.81
C ASN A 429 -15.79 15.48 39.57
N VAL A 430 -14.65 14.78 39.64
CA VAL A 430 -13.34 15.34 39.28
C VAL A 430 -13.17 15.41 37.76
N ILE A 431 -13.67 14.39 37.04
CA ILE A 431 -13.68 14.33 35.57
C ILE A 431 -14.49 15.48 34.94
N LYS A 432 -15.60 15.88 35.57
CA LYS A 432 -16.43 17.02 35.15
C LYS A 432 -15.71 18.37 35.21
N MET A 433 -14.66 18.52 36.03
CA MET A 433 -13.97 19.80 36.23
C MET A 433 -12.86 20.05 35.18
N GLU A 434 -12.02 19.08 34.85
CA GLU A 434 -10.85 19.29 33.96
C GLU A 434 -11.19 19.35 32.47
N SER A 435 -12.15 18.55 31.98
CA SER A 435 -12.60 18.61 30.57
C SER A 435 -13.29 19.93 30.24
N ASN A 436 -13.75 20.66 31.27
CA ASN A 436 -14.48 21.90 31.13
C ASN A 436 -13.54 23.08 30.81
N GLU A 437 -12.30 23.07 31.30
CA GLU A 437 -11.35 24.19 31.13
C GLU A 437 -10.83 24.32 29.69
N ALA A 438 -10.57 23.21 29.00
CA ALA A 438 -10.24 23.25 27.57
C ALA A 438 -11.41 23.74 26.71
N SER A 439 -12.66 23.46 27.13
CA SER A 439 -13.86 23.98 26.47
C SER A 439 -14.03 25.46 26.72
N ARG A 440 -13.79 25.88 27.95
CA ARG A 440 -13.78 27.28 28.32
C ARG A 440 -12.74 28.06 27.51
N LEU A 441 -11.53 27.53 27.36
CA LEU A 441 -10.47 28.14 26.55
C LEU A 441 -10.88 28.28 25.08
N TYR A 442 -11.41 27.21 24.48
CA TYR A 442 -11.91 27.25 23.10
C TYR A 442 -12.98 28.33 22.92
N ASP A 443 -13.96 28.40 23.82
CA ASP A 443 -15.03 29.39 23.75
C ASP A 443 -14.52 30.81 23.93
N VAL A 444 -13.53 31.03 24.80
CA VAL A 444 -12.89 32.34 24.98
C VAL A 444 -12.19 32.78 23.69
N LEU A 445 -11.33 31.93 23.12
CA LEU A 445 -10.52 32.26 21.95
C LEU A 445 -11.37 32.43 20.68
N MET A 446 -12.31 31.52 20.44
CA MET A 446 -13.07 31.51 19.18
C MET A 446 -14.32 32.37 19.23
N ASN A 447 -15.10 32.28 20.31
CA ASN A 447 -16.42 32.91 20.39
C ASN A 447 -16.37 34.28 21.08
N GLN A 448 -15.71 34.39 22.23
CA GLN A 448 -15.72 35.64 23.00
C GLN A 448 -14.77 36.69 22.43
N GLN A 449 -13.58 36.30 21.99
CA GLN A 449 -12.63 37.19 21.32
C GLN A 449 -12.97 37.44 19.84
N GLY A 450 -13.90 36.67 19.26
CA GLY A 450 -14.39 36.86 17.89
C GLY A 450 -13.33 36.61 16.83
N TYR A 451 -12.66 35.45 16.89
CA TYR A 451 -11.61 35.10 15.93
C TYR A 451 -12.14 35.06 14.49
N ASN A 452 -11.50 35.84 13.61
CA ASN A 452 -11.86 35.88 12.19
C ASN A 452 -10.77 35.20 11.35
N LYS A 453 -11.09 34.00 10.85
CA LYS A 453 -10.21 33.16 10.04
C LYS A 453 -9.85 33.72 8.67
N ILE A 454 -10.55 34.75 8.18
CA ILE A 454 -10.28 35.35 6.85
C ILE A 454 -9.10 36.32 6.94
N LEU A 455 -8.91 36.96 8.10
CA LEU A 455 -7.91 38.01 8.28
C LEU A 455 -6.55 37.41 8.63
N ARG A 456 -5.49 37.90 7.96
CA ARG A 456 -4.11 37.50 8.25
C ARG A 456 -3.76 37.71 9.73
N PRO A 457 -3.15 36.72 10.41
CA PRO A 457 -2.94 36.74 11.84
C PRO A 457 -1.67 37.49 12.26
N VAL A 458 -1.66 38.79 12.04
CA VAL A 458 -0.56 39.70 12.43
C VAL A 458 -1.04 40.76 13.41
N ALA A 459 -0.14 41.24 14.28
CA ALA A 459 -0.43 42.30 15.23
C ALA A 459 -0.65 43.64 14.52
N ASN A 460 0.25 44.02 13.60
CA ASN A 460 0.07 45.18 12.74
C ASN A 460 -0.14 44.76 11.28
N ALA A 461 -0.94 45.53 10.55
CA ALA A 461 -1.21 45.26 9.13
C ALA A 461 0.03 45.37 8.22
N ASN A 462 1.10 46.03 8.67
CA ASN A 462 2.35 46.14 7.91
C ASN A 462 3.34 45.00 8.19
N ASP A 463 3.09 44.17 9.21
CA ASP A 463 4.02 43.11 9.57
C ASP A 463 3.96 41.98 8.54
N THR A 464 5.12 41.40 8.21
CA THR A 464 5.23 40.23 7.34
C THR A 464 4.92 38.96 8.14
N LEU A 465 3.97 38.15 7.70
CA LEU A 465 3.75 36.84 8.30
C LEU A 465 4.77 35.85 7.71
N THR A 466 5.61 35.25 8.55
CA THR A 466 6.50 34.18 8.12
C THR A 466 5.80 32.84 8.27
N VAL A 467 5.71 32.09 7.17
CA VAL A 467 5.16 30.74 7.15
C VAL A 467 6.30 29.78 6.83
N PHE A 468 6.59 28.88 7.75
CA PHE A 468 7.55 27.81 7.54
C PHE A 468 6.87 26.65 6.82
N PHE A 469 7.47 26.21 5.73
CA PHE A 469 6.95 25.16 4.86
C PHE A 469 8.00 24.07 4.65
N GLY A 470 7.59 22.83 4.83
CA GLY A 470 8.38 21.64 4.58
C GLY A 470 7.54 20.59 3.87
N LEU A 471 8.23 19.67 3.20
CA LEU A 471 7.63 18.47 2.65
C LEU A 471 8.40 17.26 3.15
N GLY A 472 7.73 16.13 3.17
CA GLY A 472 8.42 14.86 3.06
C GLY A 472 7.63 13.86 2.24
N LEU A 473 8.40 12.97 1.63
CA LEU A 473 7.92 12.10 0.59
C LEU A 473 7.54 10.76 1.22
N LEU A 474 6.29 10.39 1.09
CA LEU A 474 5.80 9.07 1.51
C LEU A 474 5.98 8.05 0.39
N GLN A 475 5.63 8.41 -0.85
CA GLN A 475 5.70 7.50 -1.98
C GLN A 475 5.74 8.27 -3.31
N LEU A 476 6.49 7.73 -4.29
CA LEU A 476 6.31 8.05 -5.70
C LEU A 476 5.21 7.14 -6.24
N ILE A 477 4.00 7.68 -6.46
CA ILE A 477 2.84 6.87 -6.85
C ILE A 477 2.96 6.45 -8.31
N ASP A 478 3.21 7.42 -9.19
CA ASP A 478 3.22 7.20 -10.62
C ASP A 478 3.99 8.32 -11.34
N LEU A 479 4.67 7.98 -12.42
CA LEU A 479 5.27 8.93 -13.36
C LEU A 479 4.65 8.66 -14.74
N ASP A 480 3.63 9.44 -15.08
CA ASP A 480 2.98 9.36 -16.37
C ASP A 480 3.85 10.07 -17.42
N GLU A 481 4.63 9.28 -18.15
CA GLU A 481 5.58 9.78 -19.14
C GLU A 481 4.89 10.43 -20.34
N VAL A 482 3.69 9.95 -20.70
CA VAL A 482 2.92 10.43 -21.84
C VAL A 482 2.31 11.79 -21.54
N ASN A 483 1.66 11.90 -20.39
CA ASN A 483 1.03 13.14 -19.95
C ASN A 483 2.01 14.09 -19.25
N GLN A 484 3.24 13.64 -18.98
CA GLN A 484 4.29 14.40 -18.30
C GLN A 484 3.88 14.82 -16.87
N ILE A 485 3.32 13.87 -16.12
CA ILE A 485 2.77 14.12 -14.79
C ILE A 485 3.45 13.20 -13.77
N LEU A 486 4.10 13.80 -12.77
CA LEU A 486 4.55 13.09 -11.59
C LEU A 486 3.48 13.18 -10.49
N THR A 487 3.05 12.02 -10.00
CA THR A 487 2.13 11.92 -8.85
C THR A 487 2.91 11.50 -7.61
N THR A 488 2.97 12.38 -6.61
CA THR A 488 3.67 12.14 -5.35
C THR A 488 2.72 12.17 -4.16
N ASN A 489 2.91 11.23 -3.23
CA ASN A 489 2.27 11.24 -1.91
C ASN A 489 3.21 11.88 -0.89
N VAL A 490 2.77 12.96 -0.26
CA VAL A 490 3.60 13.74 0.67
C VAL A 490 2.84 14.11 1.94
N TRP A 491 3.56 14.25 3.05
CA TRP A 491 3.09 15.07 4.17
C TRP A 491 3.54 16.53 3.96
N VAL A 492 2.61 17.46 4.11
CA VAL A 492 2.92 18.89 4.12
C VAL A 492 3.19 19.28 5.56
N GLU A 493 4.26 20.01 5.83
CA GLU A 493 4.54 20.58 7.14
C GLU A 493 4.44 22.09 7.07
N LEU A 494 3.45 22.67 7.76
CA LEU A 494 3.27 24.11 7.87
C LEU A 494 3.36 24.55 9.33
N GLU A 495 4.10 25.62 9.57
CA GLU A 495 4.14 26.26 10.88
C GLU A 495 4.14 27.79 10.75
N TRP A 496 3.26 28.46 11.47
CA TRP A 496 3.17 29.91 11.53
C TRP A 496 2.77 30.35 12.93
N THR A 497 2.85 31.65 13.22
CA THR A 497 2.45 32.21 14.52
C THR A 497 1.23 33.11 14.33
N ASP A 498 0.21 32.90 15.14
CA ASP A 498 -1.01 33.69 15.19
C ASP A 498 -1.05 34.52 16.47
N SER A 499 -0.91 35.84 16.33
CA SER A 499 -0.88 36.76 17.46
C SER A 499 -2.22 36.88 18.20
N LYS A 500 -3.32 36.38 17.63
CA LYS A 500 -4.66 36.40 18.24
C LYS A 500 -4.98 35.14 19.05
N LEU A 501 -4.20 34.08 18.89
CA LEU A 501 -4.41 32.78 19.54
C LEU A 501 -3.34 32.51 20.60
N VAL A 502 -3.11 33.49 21.49
CA VAL A 502 -2.14 33.42 22.59
C VAL A 502 -2.89 33.39 23.92
N TRP A 503 -2.47 32.53 24.84
CA TRP A 503 -3.03 32.47 26.20
C TRP A 503 -1.97 32.01 27.21
N GLU A 504 -2.23 32.29 28.48
CA GLU A 504 -1.40 31.81 29.58
C GLU A 504 -1.93 30.46 30.10
N PRO A 505 -1.11 29.39 30.15
CA PRO A 505 -1.56 28.08 30.61
C PRO A 505 -2.12 28.06 32.04
N GLU A 506 -1.64 28.96 32.91
CA GLU A 506 -2.04 29.04 34.32
C GLU A 506 -3.54 29.35 34.50
N ASP A 507 -4.13 30.15 33.60
CA ASP A 507 -5.53 30.61 33.69
C ASP A 507 -6.55 29.54 33.31
N PHE A 508 -6.10 28.47 32.62
CA PHE A 508 -6.95 27.45 32.00
C PHE A 508 -6.56 26.03 32.41
N GLY A 509 -6.11 25.85 33.65
CA GLY A 509 -5.82 24.52 34.20
C GLY A 509 -4.58 23.84 33.59
N GLY A 510 -3.58 24.62 33.16
CA GLY A 510 -2.32 24.13 32.62
C GLY A 510 -2.38 23.66 31.17
N VAL A 511 -3.39 24.09 30.39
CA VAL A 511 -3.53 23.70 28.98
C VAL A 511 -2.43 24.38 28.15
N THR A 512 -1.48 23.58 27.64
CA THR A 512 -0.34 24.07 26.83
C THR A 512 -0.58 24.02 25.32
N ALA A 513 -1.53 23.19 24.87
CA ALA A 513 -1.86 23.05 23.46
C ALA A 513 -3.34 22.70 23.26
N LEU A 514 -3.90 23.18 22.15
CA LEU A 514 -5.28 22.96 21.73
C LEU A 514 -5.32 22.40 20.31
N PHE A 515 -6.26 21.48 20.04
CA PHE A 515 -6.38 20.79 18.76
C PHE A 515 -7.67 21.21 18.07
N ILE A 516 -7.56 22.02 17.02
CA ILE A 516 -8.72 22.61 16.34
C ILE A 516 -8.71 22.19 14.86
N PRO A 517 -9.86 21.84 14.27
CA PRO A 517 -9.98 21.65 12.82
C PRO A 517 -9.40 22.84 12.04
N SER A 518 -8.52 22.59 11.06
CA SER A 518 -7.86 23.66 10.30
C SER A 518 -8.84 24.59 9.57
N GLU A 519 -10.03 24.10 9.22
CA GLU A 519 -11.12 24.85 8.56
C GLU A 519 -11.64 26.05 9.37
N LEU A 520 -11.42 26.06 10.69
CA LEU A 520 -11.82 27.14 11.60
C LEU A 520 -10.71 28.18 11.80
N LEU A 521 -9.50 27.90 11.34
CA LEU A 521 -8.31 28.74 11.50
C LEU A 521 -8.01 29.49 10.21
N TRP A 522 -7.24 30.58 10.31
CA TRP A 522 -6.62 31.16 9.13
C TRP A 522 -5.58 30.18 8.56
N LEU A 523 -5.62 29.95 7.25
CA LEU A 523 -4.69 29.07 6.56
C LEU A 523 -3.94 29.86 5.48
N PRO A 524 -2.63 29.62 5.30
CA PRO A 524 -1.90 30.20 4.18
C PRO A 524 -2.42 29.61 2.86
N ASP A 525 -2.54 30.46 1.85
CA ASP A 525 -3.02 30.11 0.50
C ASP A 525 -1.90 29.50 -0.35
N LEU A 526 -1.34 28.38 0.13
CA LEU A 526 -0.25 27.67 -0.54
C LEU A 526 -0.79 26.85 -1.72
N LEU A 527 -0.36 27.17 -2.94
CA LEU A 527 -0.73 26.46 -4.16
C LEU A 527 0.48 25.86 -4.86
N LEU A 528 0.28 24.73 -5.52
CA LEU A 528 1.22 24.15 -6.48
C LEU A 528 1.03 24.85 -7.84
N TYR A 529 2.01 25.67 -8.26
CA TYR A 529 1.91 26.44 -9.50
C TYR A 529 1.98 25.58 -10.76
N ASN A 530 2.77 24.50 -10.75
CA ASN A 530 2.89 23.56 -11.85
C ASN A 530 1.98 22.34 -11.68
N ASN A 531 0.78 22.52 -11.13
CA ASN A 531 -0.22 21.47 -10.94
C ASN A 531 -0.77 20.97 -12.29
N ALA A 532 -0.89 19.65 -12.44
CA ALA A 532 -1.41 18.99 -13.64
C ALA A 532 -2.81 18.37 -13.45
N ASP A 533 -3.39 18.36 -12.25
CA ASP A 533 -4.71 17.76 -11.97
C ASP A 533 -5.89 18.73 -12.12
N GLY A 534 -5.64 20.04 -12.16
CA GLY A 534 -6.67 21.08 -12.15
C GLY A 534 -7.33 21.35 -10.78
N ASN A 535 -7.12 20.47 -9.78
CA ASN A 535 -7.49 20.70 -8.38
C ASN A 535 -6.29 21.28 -7.62
N TYR A 536 -6.37 22.55 -7.22
CA TYR A 536 -5.24 23.27 -6.60
C TYR A 536 -5.25 23.26 -5.07
N VAL A 537 -6.30 22.71 -4.45
CA VAL A 537 -6.51 22.78 -2.99
C VAL A 537 -6.05 21.47 -2.33
N ILE A 538 -5.51 21.57 -1.12
CA ILE A 538 -5.27 20.41 -0.26
C ILE A 538 -6.63 19.81 0.13
N ASP A 539 -6.95 18.63 -0.39
CA ASP A 539 -8.26 17.99 -0.18
C ASP A 539 -8.53 17.60 1.30
N ILE A 540 -7.49 17.43 2.11
CA ILE A 540 -7.60 16.91 3.47
C ILE A 540 -7.30 17.98 4.51
N MET A 541 -8.36 18.43 5.17
CA MET A 541 -8.30 19.31 6.33
C MET A 541 -8.20 18.47 7.61
N THR A 542 -6.98 18.30 8.13
CA THR A 542 -6.71 17.71 9.44
C THR A 542 -6.88 18.73 10.57
N LYS A 543 -6.79 18.29 11.83
CA LYS A 543 -6.69 19.23 12.95
C LYS A 543 -5.30 19.86 12.96
N ALA A 544 -5.23 21.15 13.31
CA ALA A 544 -4.00 21.85 13.60
C ALA A 544 -3.75 21.87 15.11
N ILE A 545 -2.47 21.87 15.48
CA ILE A 545 -2.02 22.00 16.86
C ILE A 545 -1.71 23.47 17.10
N ILE A 546 -2.37 24.05 18.10
CA ILE A 546 -2.14 25.44 18.53
C ILE A 546 -1.45 25.38 19.88
N TYR A 547 -0.29 26.01 19.99
CA TYR A 547 0.45 26.14 21.25
C TYR A 547 0.11 27.45 21.97
N TYR A 548 0.28 27.48 23.29
CA TYR A 548 -0.04 28.64 24.15
C TYR A 548 0.63 29.95 23.71
N ASN A 549 1.78 29.87 23.06
CA ASN A 549 2.53 31.02 22.53
C ASN A 549 2.01 31.55 21.17
N GLY A 550 0.90 31.01 20.66
CA GLY A 550 0.32 31.35 19.36
C GLY A 550 0.95 30.63 18.16
N THR A 551 1.93 29.75 18.35
CA THR A 551 2.46 28.93 17.25
C THR A 551 1.43 27.88 16.84
N ILE A 552 1.10 27.86 15.55
CA ILE A 552 0.21 26.87 14.94
C ILE A 552 1.04 25.96 14.05
N ARG A 553 0.88 24.65 14.25
CA ARG A 553 1.45 23.61 13.39
C ARG A 553 0.32 22.85 12.72
N TRP A 554 0.40 22.76 11.39
CA TRP A 554 -0.55 22.02 10.59
C TRP A 554 0.20 21.12 9.61
N THR A 555 -0.02 19.82 9.74
CA THR A 555 0.72 18.81 8.97
C THR A 555 -0.19 17.94 8.13
N PRO A 556 -0.95 18.43 7.13
CA PRO A 556 -1.89 17.59 6.40
C PRO A 556 -1.16 16.64 5.43
N PRO A 557 -1.65 15.41 5.22
CA PRO A 557 -1.21 14.59 4.09
C PRO A 557 -1.81 15.14 2.79
N ALA A 558 -1.09 15.03 1.68
CA ALA A 558 -1.52 15.52 0.37
C ALA A 558 -0.95 14.66 -0.76
N ILE A 559 -1.73 14.51 -1.83
CA ILE A 559 -1.23 13.97 -3.11
C ILE A 559 -1.14 15.11 -4.09
N PHE A 560 0.07 15.33 -4.62
CA PHE A 560 0.32 16.35 -5.63
C PHE A 560 0.57 15.68 -6.97
N LYS A 561 -0.06 16.24 -8.02
CA LYS A 561 0.24 15.93 -9.41
C LYS A 561 0.96 17.12 -10.02
N SER A 562 2.27 17.04 -10.11
CA SER A 562 3.10 18.10 -10.70
C SER A 562 3.43 17.78 -12.15
N SER A 563 3.41 18.78 -13.01
CA SER A 563 3.98 18.67 -14.35
C SER A 563 5.50 18.44 -14.25
N CYS A 564 5.97 17.37 -14.90
CA CYS A 564 7.36 16.98 -14.94
C CYS A 564 7.81 16.79 -16.39
N PRO A 565 8.75 17.60 -16.90
CA PRO A 565 9.24 17.45 -18.27
C PRO A 565 10.07 16.17 -18.39
N ILE A 566 9.67 15.30 -19.31
CA ILE A 566 10.30 13.98 -19.52
C ILE A 566 11.34 14.05 -20.64
N ASN A 567 12.55 13.59 -20.36
CA ASN A 567 13.62 13.44 -21.36
C ASN A 567 13.93 11.96 -21.61
N VAL A 568 13.53 11.45 -22.78
CA VAL A 568 13.70 10.05 -23.19
C VAL A 568 14.97 9.78 -24.02
N GLN A 569 15.88 10.76 -24.17
CA GLN A 569 17.04 10.64 -25.06
C GLN A 569 17.92 9.41 -24.77
N TYR A 570 18.08 9.05 -23.50
CA TYR A 570 18.94 7.95 -23.05
C TYR A 570 18.16 6.75 -22.51
N PHE A 571 16.88 6.61 -22.87
CA PHE A 571 16.04 5.50 -22.41
C PHE A 571 16.72 4.13 -22.65
N PRO A 572 16.73 3.20 -21.68
CA PRO A 572 16.12 3.25 -20.33
C PRO A 572 17.08 3.76 -19.23
N TYR A 573 18.25 4.30 -19.58
CA TYR A 573 19.26 4.84 -18.65
C TYR A 573 19.07 6.34 -18.37
N ASP A 574 17.84 6.81 -18.55
CA ASP A 574 17.42 8.19 -18.40
C ASP A 574 17.36 8.65 -16.93
N ILE A 575 17.55 9.95 -16.75
CA ILE A 575 17.36 10.66 -15.48
C ILE A 575 16.30 11.73 -15.72
N GLN A 576 15.26 11.71 -14.89
CA GLN A 576 14.15 12.65 -14.95
C GLN A 576 14.27 13.66 -13.83
N GLU A 577 14.19 14.95 -14.17
CA GLU A 577 14.20 16.05 -13.20
C GLU A 577 12.80 16.65 -13.10
N CYS A 578 12.10 16.30 -12.02
CA CYS A 578 10.76 16.81 -11.74
C CYS A 578 10.84 17.93 -10.71
N PHE A 579 9.94 18.91 -10.83
CA PHE A 579 9.88 20.06 -9.93
C PHE A 579 8.49 20.16 -9.30
N MET A 580 8.40 20.63 -8.06
CA MET A 580 7.15 21.04 -7.42
C MET A 580 7.32 22.47 -6.90
N LYS A 581 6.65 23.43 -7.53
CA LYS A 581 6.75 24.85 -7.20
C LYS A 581 5.57 25.29 -6.36
N PHE A 582 5.82 25.64 -5.10
CA PHE A 582 4.79 26.10 -4.17
C PHE A 582 4.94 27.58 -3.86
N GLY A 583 3.83 28.31 -3.83
CA GLY A 583 3.82 29.72 -3.48
C GLY A 583 2.44 30.19 -3.02
N SER A 584 2.38 31.38 -2.44
CA SER A 584 1.12 32.07 -2.17
C SER A 584 0.51 32.58 -3.48
N TRP A 585 -0.81 32.50 -3.62
CA TRP A 585 -1.49 33.04 -4.82
C TRP A 585 -1.86 34.51 -4.67
N THR A 586 -2.28 34.90 -3.47
CA THR A 586 -2.90 36.20 -3.19
C THR A 586 -1.93 37.17 -2.54
N TYR A 587 -1.01 36.68 -1.70
CA TYR A 587 -0.11 37.51 -0.92
C TYR A 587 1.26 37.66 -1.59
N ASN A 588 1.75 38.90 -1.64
CA ASN A 588 3.13 39.17 -2.06
C ASN A 588 4.13 38.83 -0.92
N GLY A 589 5.42 38.91 -1.22
CA GLY A 589 6.50 38.58 -0.29
C GLY A 589 6.63 39.52 0.91
N HIS A 590 6.03 40.72 0.85
CA HIS A 590 5.93 41.65 1.98
C HIS A 590 4.76 41.31 2.92
N GLN A 591 3.77 40.56 2.44
CA GLN A 591 2.64 40.15 3.25
C GLN A 591 2.85 38.77 3.87
N VAL A 592 3.22 37.79 3.04
CA VAL A 592 3.49 36.42 3.47
C VAL A 592 4.84 35.99 2.92
N SER A 593 5.76 35.70 3.84
CA SER A 593 7.08 35.20 3.49
C SER A 593 7.13 33.69 3.72
N LEU A 594 7.23 32.92 2.63
CA LEU A 594 7.47 31.49 2.70
C LEU A 594 8.96 31.22 2.94
N LYS A 595 9.26 30.45 3.99
CA LYS A 595 10.60 29.97 4.34
C LYS A 595 10.57 28.46 4.51
N HIS A 596 11.65 27.77 4.15
CA HIS A 596 11.73 26.33 4.37
C HIS A 596 11.89 26.01 5.87
N ILE A 597 11.31 24.91 6.34
CA ILE A 597 11.30 24.53 7.77
C ILE A 597 12.71 24.44 8.39
N THR A 598 13.71 24.02 7.62
CA THR A 598 15.11 23.91 8.09
C THR A 598 15.78 25.27 8.29
N GLN A 599 15.29 26.33 7.65
CA GLN A 599 15.82 27.68 7.81
C GLN A 599 15.58 28.25 9.21
N LYS A 600 14.75 27.63 10.05
CA LYS A 600 14.66 27.97 11.48
C LYS A 600 16.00 27.86 12.22
N ARG A 601 16.91 27.00 11.73
CA ARG A 601 18.22 26.74 12.37
C ARG A 601 19.36 27.49 11.71
N ILE A 602 19.11 28.15 10.57
CA ILE A 602 20.13 28.84 9.78
C ILE A 602 19.92 30.35 9.95
N PRO A 603 20.95 31.14 10.27
CA PRO A 603 20.81 32.60 10.32
C PRO A 603 20.32 33.16 8.99
N GLU A 604 19.54 34.24 9.04
CA GLU A 604 18.92 34.85 7.86
C GLU A 604 19.97 35.24 6.82
N HIS A 605 19.91 34.60 5.65
CA HIS A 605 20.61 35.05 4.46
C HIS A 605 19.58 35.63 3.48
N GLU A 606 19.75 36.90 3.12
CA GLU A 606 19.00 37.53 2.03
C GLU A 606 19.47 36.94 0.70
N GLY A 607 18.59 36.19 0.02
CA GLY A 607 18.84 35.68 -1.33
C GLY A 607 18.13 34.36 -1.65
N ASN A 608 18.50 33.80 -2.80
CA ASN A 608 18.10 32.45 -3.18
C ASN A 608 18.87 31.45 -2.31
N VAL A 609 18.15 30.69 -1.49
CA VAL A 609 18.75 29.68 -0.61
C VAL A 609 18.54 28.31 -1.24
N HIS A 610 19.65 27.64 -1.56
CA HIS A 610 19.66 26.23 -1.94
C HIS A 610 19.72 25.38 -0.67
N ILE A 611 18.84 24.40 -0.58
CA ILE A 611 18.73 23.50 0.57
C ILE A 611 18.89 22.09 0.06
N ASP A 612 20.02 21.48 0.41
CA ASP A 612 20.27 20.06 0.17
C ASP A 612 19.45 19.23 1.15
N HIS A 613 18.93 18.08 0.72
CA HIS A 613 18.06 17.21 1.51
C HIS A 613 16.83 17.94 2.09
N ALA A 614 16.16 18.73 1.24
CA ALA A 614 15.04 19.55 1.67
C ALA A 614 13.76 18.77 1.99
N ILE A 615 13.61 17.56 1.45
CA ILE A 615 12.43 16.71 1.64
C ILE A 615 12.77 15.64 2.68
N ASP A 616 11.93 15.48 3.72
CA ASP A 616 12.09 14.37 4.67
C ASP A 616 11.74 13.03 4.00
N LEU A 617 12.63 12.05 4.13
CA LEU A 617 12.51 10.72 3.53
C LEU A 617 12.39 9.59 4.57
N LYS A 618 12.18 9.89 5.86
CA LYS A 618 12.10 8.85 6.92
C LYS A 618 11.02 7.81 6.67
N ASP A 619 9.85 8.26 6.21
CA ASP A 619 8.70 7.41 5.90
C ASP A 619 8.60 7.07 4.40
N PHE A 620 9.64 7.38 3.63
CA PHE A 620 9.66 7.17 2.20
C PHE A 620 9.66 5.67 1.87
N TYR A 621 8.65 5.26 1.12
CA TYR A 621 8.55 3.93 0.55
C TYR A 621 9.23 3.93 -0.83
N PRO A 622 10.38 3.25 -0.99
CA PRO A 622 11.14 3.30 -2.23
C PRO A 622 10.39 2.61 -3.36
N SER A 623 10.32 3.28 -4.52
CA SER A 623 9.69 2.74 -5.74
C SER A 623 10.51 1.60 -6.34
N VAL A 624 9.81 0.65 -6.94
CA VAL A 624 10.42 -0.48 -7.64
C VAL A 624 10.82 -0.14 -9.08
N GLU A 625 10.26 0.91 -9.67
CA GLU A 625 10.56 1.38 -11.03
C GLU A 625 11.63 2.50 -11.05
N PHE A 626 11.52 3.46 -10.13
CA PHE A 626 12.42 4.61 -10.06
C PHE A 626 13.24 4.62 -8.77
N GLU A 627 14.50 5.00 -8.90
CA GLU A 627 15.41 5.31 -7.79
C GLU A 627 15.46 6.83 -7.59
N LEU A 628 15.23 7.29 -6.35
CA LEU A 628 15.35 8.69 -5.98
C LEU A 628 16.82 9.02 -5.70
N LEU A 629 17.44 9.85 -6.53
CA LEU A 629 18.86 10.21 -6.41
C LEU A 629 19.09 11.40 -5.47
N GLU A 630 18.30 12.46 -5.65
CA GLU A 630 18.48 13.73 -4.95
C GLU A 630 17.13 14.40 -4.71
N VAL A 631 17.00 15.01 -3.53
CA VAL A 631 15.91 15.92 -3.18
C VAL A 631 16.49 17.23 -2.65
N SER A 632 16.23 18.32 -3.37
CA SER A 632 16.71 19.66 -3.02
C SER A 632 15.57 20.67 -3.11
N ALA A 633 15.70 21.81 -2.42
CA ALA A 633 14.75 22.91 -2.51
C ALA A 633 15.45 24.24 -2.76
N ILE A 634 14.79 25.10 -3.51
CA ILE A 634 15.26 26.44 -3.83
C ILE A 634 14.16 27.42 -3.46
N ARG A 635 14.46 28.37 -2.58
CA ARG A 635 13.60 29.52 -2.33
C ARG A 635 13.90 30.62 -3.35
N ARG A 636 12.88 31.16 -4.01
CA ARG A 636 13.00 32.26 -4.98
C ARG A 636 12.08 33.43 -4.63
N ALA A 637 12.49 34.62 -5.02
CA ALA A 637 11.66 35.82 -5.01
C ALA A 637 11.51 36.29 -6.47
N GLU A 638 10.35 36.03 -7.07
CA GLU A 638 10.08 36.32 -8.48
C GLU A 638 9.17 37.54 -8.64
N TYR A 639 9.51 38.41 -9.60
CA TYR A 639 8.67 39.54 -10.00
C TYR A 639 7.87 39.15 -11.24
N TYR A 640 6.54 39.19 -11.13
CA TYR A 640 5.65 38.91 -12.25
C TYR A 640 5.28 40.19 -12.99
N THR A 641 5.00 40.10 -14.29
CA THR A 641 4.64 41.26 -15.13
C THR A 641 3.40 42.02 -14.66
N CYS A 642 2.51 41.36 -13.91
CA CYS A 642 1.31 41.98 -13.34
C CYS A 642 1.60 42.95 -12.19
N CYS A 643 2.73 42.78 -11.48
CA CYS A 643 2.81 43.13 -10.07
C CYS A 643 4.19 43.72 -9.74
N ALA A 644 4.20 44.84 -9.01
CA ALA A 644 5.43 45.55 -8.66
C ALA A 644 6.22 44.88 -7.53
N ASP A 645 5.53 44.11 -6.67
CA ASP A 645 6.12 43.42 -5.53
C ASP A 645 6.54 41.98 -5.89
N PRO A 646 7.59 41.44 -5.25
CA PRO A 646 8.01 40.06 -5.48
C PRO A 646 7.05 39.07 -4.82
N PHE A 647 6.83 37.93 -5.46
CA PHE A 647 6.17 36.76 -4.88
C PHE A 647 7.22 35.73 -4.48
N ILE A 648 7.03 35.12 -3.32
CA ILE A 648 7.97 34.11 -2.80
C ILE A 648 7.44 32.73 -3.14
N ASP A 649 8.30 31.92 -3.75
CA ASP A 649 8.05 30.50 -3.99
C ASP A 649 9.18 29.63 -3.42
N VAL A 650 8.81 28.39 -3.08
CA VAL A 650 9.73 27.32 -2.71
C VAL A 650 9.54 26.21 -3.73
N THR A 651 10.58 25.98 -4.54
CA THR A 651 10.60 24.95 -5.56
C THR A 651 11.39 23.75 -5.07
N PHE A 652 10.73 22.60 -4.96
CA PHE A 652 11.38 21.32 -4.68
C PHE A 652 11.78 20.63 -5.98
N LYS A 653 13.00 20.11 -6.04
CA LYS A 653 13.55 19.33 -7.15
C LYS A 653 13.67 17.86 -6.73
N LEU A 654 13.15 16.96 -7.56
CA LEU A 654 13.28 15.51 -7.41
C LEU A 654 14.02 14.96 -8.62
N ALA A 655 15.20 14.38 -8.39
CA ALA A 655 15.96 13.69 -9.43
C ALA A 655 15.67 12.19 -9.36
N LEU A 656 15.04 11.65 -10.40
CA LEU A 656 14.61 10.26 -10.49
C LEU A 656 15.44 9.53 -11.55
N ARG A 657 15.94 8.33 -11.24
CA ARG A 657 16.61 7.44 -12.17
C ARG A 657 15.79 6.20 -12.41
N ARG A 658 15.57 5.83 -13.67
CA ARG A 658 14.89 4.58 -14.00
C ARG A 658 15.77 3.38 -13.68
N LYS A 659 15.16 2.34 -13.15
CA LYS A 659 15.84 1.06 -12.96
C LYS A 659 15.82 0.23 -14.25
N THR A 660 17.00 -0.06 -14.80
CA THR A 660 17.16 -0.49 -16.20
C THR A 660 17.10 -2.00 -16.45
N LEU A 661 17.18 -2.83 -15.41
CA LEU A 661 17.33 -4.29 -15.55
C LEU A 661 16.16 -4.93 -16.33
N PHE A 662 14.94 -4.52 -16.02
CA PHE A 662 13.74 -5.01 -16.69
C PHE A 662 13.79 -4.75 -18.20
N TYR A 663 14.03 -3.49 -18.60
CA TYR A 663 14.13 -3.10 -20.00
C TYR A 663 15.34 -3.72 -20.70
N THR A 664 16.45 -3.88 -20.00
CA THR A 664 17.64 -4.51 -20.58
C THR A 664 17.38 -5.97 -20.95
N ILE A 665 16.77 -6.74 -20.04
CA ILE A 665 16.49 -8.17 -20.25
C ILE A 665 15.34 -8.38 -21.25
N ASN A 666 14.28 -7.59 -21.13
CA ASN A 666 13.04 -7.84 -21.86
C ASN A 666 12.96 -7.12 -23.20
N LEU A 667 13.67 -5.99 -23.35
CA LEU A 667 13.64 -5.18 -24.58
C LEU A 667 14.98 -5.23 -25.32
N ILE A 668 16.11 -4.93 -24.66
CA ILE A 668 17.41 -4.81 -25.35
C ILE A 668 17.94 -6.19 -25.81
N ILE A 669 18.00 -7.18 -24.93
CA ILE A 669 18.56 -8.51 -25.26
C ILE A 669 17.82 -9.19 -26.43
N PRO A 670 16.48 -9.27 -26.45
CA PRO A 670 15.76 -9.86 -27.58
C PRO A 670 15.99 -9.12 -28.89
N CYS A 671 16.02 -7.78 -28.88
CA CYS A 671 16.30 -6.98 -30.07
C CYS A 671 17.70 -7.27 -30.64
N VAL A 672 18.72 -7.36 -29.79
CA VAL A 672 20.08 -7.75 -30.20
C VAL A 672 20.10 -9.17 -30.76
N GLY A 673 19.36 -10.10 -30.15
CA GLY A 673 19.20 -11.46 -30.64
C GLY A 673 18.57 -11.54 -32.04
N ILE A 674 17.47 -10.81 -32.27
CA ILE A 674 16.82 -10.73 -33.57
C ILE A 674 17.74 -10.05 -34.60
N ALA A 675 18.45 -8.99 -34.21
CA ALA A 675 19.43 -8.33 -35.08
C ALA A 675 20.54 -9.31 -35.51
N PHE A 676 21.02 -10.18 -34.62
CA PHE A 676 21.99 -11.22 -34.98
C PHE A 676 21.45 -12.22 -36.02
N LEU A 677 20.16 -12.58 -35.93
CA LEU A 677 19.52 -13.46 -36.92
C LEU A 677 19.53 -12.88 -38.35
N THR A 678 19.57 -11.55 -38.51
CA THR A 678 19.67 -10.90 -39.84
C THR A 678 20.95 -11.32 -40.58
N ILE A 679 22.05 -11.51 -39.87
CA ILE A 679 23.34 -11.92 -40.45
C ILE A 679 23.26 -13.37 -40.95
N LEU A 680 22.53 -14.24 -40.23
CA LEU A 680 22.39 -15.66 -40.59
C LEU A 680 21.64 -15.88 -41.90
N VAL A 681 20.82 -14.92 -42.34
CA VAL A 681 20.16 -14.95 -43.67
C VAL A 681 21.19 -15.06 -44.79
N PHE A 682 22.36 -14.43 -44.65
CA PHE A 682 23.42 -14.49 -45.65
C PHE A 682 24.11 -15.85 -45.68
N TYR A 683 24.18 -16.54 -44.54
CA TYR A 683 24.79 -17.87 -44.43
C TYR A 683 23.89 -18.99 -44.95
N LEU A 684 22.58 -18.72 -45.08
CA LEU A 684 21.62 -19.70 -45.59
C LEU A 684 21.68 -19.80 -47.14
N PRO A 685 21.82 -21.01 -47.70
CA PRO A 685 21.87 -21.21 -49.15
C PRO A 685 20.50 -20.93 -49.81
N SER A 686 20.53 -20.35 -51.01
CA SER A 686 19.31 -19.97 -51.76
C SER A 686 18.43 -21.16 -52.16
N GLN A 687 19.03 -22.35 -52.32
CA GLN A 687 18.33 -23.59 -52.68
C GLN A 687 17.39 -24.10 -51.59
N SER A 688 17.55 -23.63 -50.35
CA SER A 688 16.80 -24.11 -49.19
C SER A 688 15.35 -23.60 -49.14
N GLY A 689 14.96 -22.61 -49.97
CA GLY A 689 13.63 -22.00 -49.98
C GLY A 689 13.28 -21.15 -48.73
N GLY A 690 13.89 -21.42 -47.58
CA GLY A 690 13.63 -20.72 -46.31
C GLY A 690 14.33 -19.37 -46.11
N LYS A 691 15.13 -18.91 -47.08
CA LYS A 691 15.87 -17.64 -46.98
C LYS A 691 14.95 -16.42 -46.95
N ILE A 692 13.93 -16.41 -47.80
CA ILE A 692 12.92 -15.35 -47.85
C ILE A 692 12.05 -15.40 -46.59
N ALA A 693 11.63 -16.60 -46.17
CA ALA A 693 10.84 -16.80 -44.95
C ALA A 693 11.57 -16.30 -43.69
N LEU A 694 12.87 -16.58 -43.54
CA LEU A 694 13.69 -16.04 -42.46
C LEU A 694 13.76 -14.52 -42.49
N SER A 695 13.94 -13.93 -43.68
CA SER A 695 14.00 -12.47 -43.84
C SER A 695 12.68 -11.80 -43.44
N ILE A 696 11.55 -12.35 -43.87
CA ILE A 696 10.21 -11.84 -43.54
C ILE A 696 9.94 -11.94 -42.04
N ASN A 697 10.23 -13.09 -41.42
CA ASN A 697 9.97 -13.31 -40.01
C ASN A 697 10.90 -12.49 -39.10
N VAL A 698 12.15 -12.26 -39.49
CA VAL A 698 13.05 -11.33 -38.76
C VAL A 698 12.54 -9.90 -38.85
N LEU A 699 12.08 -9.46 -40.02
CA LEU A 699 11.43 -8.15 -40.18
C LEU A 699 10.18 -8.04 -39.30
N LEU A 700 9.33 -9.07 -39.28
CA LEU A 700 8.11 -9.09 -38.47
C LEU A 700 8.42 -9.11 -36.97
N GLY A 701 9.45 -9.85 -36.54
CA GLY A 701 9.92 -9.84 -35.16
C GLY A 701 10.43 -8.46 -34.73
N LEU A 702 11.19 -7.77 -35.59
CA LEU A 702 11.66 -6.41 -35.35
C LEU A 702 10.51 -5.40 -35.31
N THR A 703 9.56 -5.46 -36.25
CA THR A 703 8.43 -4.52 -36.26
C THR A 703 7.52 -4.71 -35.07
N VAL A 704 7.27 -5.96 -34.65
CA VAL A 704 6.47 -6.20 -33.44
C VAL A 704 7.22 -5.79 -32.17
N SER A 705 8.53 -6.06 -32.07
CA SER A 705 9.33 -5.59 -30.93
C SER A 705 9.35 -4.06 -30.84
N HIS A 706 9.42 -3.37 -31.98
CA HIS A 706 9.35 -1.91 -32.05
C HIS A 706 7.94 -1.38 -31.74
N PHE A 707 6.88 -2.03 -32.23
CA PHE A 707 5.50 -1.66 -31.91
C PHE A 707 5.18 -1.87 -30.42
N TYR A 708 5.73 -2.93 -29.84
CA TYR A 708 5.70 -3.17 -28.40
C TYR A 708 6.37 -2.03 -27.63
N GLN A 709 7.56 -1.60 -28.05
CA GLN A 709 8.26 -0.47 -27.42
C GLN A 709 7.44 0.84 -27.47
N ILE A 710 6.66 1.06 -28.52
CA ILE A 710 5.77 2.22 -28.63
C ILE A 710 4.56 2.11 -27.69
N ASN A 711 3.99 0.91 -27.54
CA ASN A 711 2.76 0.71 -26.76
C ASN A 711 2.99 0.42 -25.28
N SER A 712 4.14 -0.14 -24.89
CA SER A 712 4.49 -0.37 -23.48
C SER A 712 4.61 0.94 -22.67
N ASN A 713 4.74 2.08 -23.35
CA ASN A 713 4.82 3.40 -22.75
C ASN A 713 3.47 4.14 -22.74
N LYS A 714 2.37 3.49 -23.13
CA LYS A 714 0.99 3.97 -22.89
C LYS A 714 0.37 3.21 -21.73
#